data_AF-A0A2V9BY87-F1
#
_entry.id   AF-A0A2V9BY87-F1
#
_cell.length_a   1.000
_cell.length_b   1.000
_cell.length_c   1.000
_cell.angle_alpha   90.00
_cell.angle_beta   90.00
_cell.angle_gamma   90.00
#
_symmetry.space_group_name_H-M   'P 1'
#
loop_
_entity.id
_entity.type
_entity.pdbx_description
1 polymer ?
#
loop_
_entity_poly.entity_id
_entity_poly.type
_entity_poly.pdbx_seq_one_letter_code
_entity_poly.pdbx_strand_id
1 'polypeptide(L)'
;MASEIVVWYWDTRFFRQGQQEEFRLRVSPAGRVVGMTHVIEEARAGASLDQDAARAVAEAFLRTGPAVDLAAYDFLAGEANATERPKRRDWSFTWERRGFKVKDATYRLRVTVQGDEAGSYEEFLKIPEKWQRDFQSLRSSNVVYQLAGEVPGYFLLGAAFFVLYQQGRRGIIGWRGALKLGAVVAGLFFASQVNEWPLTRFGYDTNSSYLGFLFQKMAQAALGSLAAGFIVALAFAAGEPLYRDSQPNQLRLGVALSWRGIRSKEFFRSCVIGLAMAGGSIGFVVLFYVLGQKFGIWAPQEIKYTNVASTALPWLSPLATSLLAATSEEFIFRLFAIPFLHRLTGSKALAILLPAFIWGFGHSIYPVEPGYARGIEVGIIGIVVGLVMLRYGILATLIWHYTVDAILIGLFLLRSESLYFRVSGAIVGAGVLIPLGIAGVAYLVRRRFEADPRLLNGAAPLPESVDETPEAAAEAPGKSAYQALDSRALGIVLGCGALGALLLLAVKAEVIGDFVRYSINARQAAAKAGEVLRQRKIDPRRYKRAIESDDSFNPYANEYLRRQVGIAGANRLYKEKVPSAFWRARYFRDSEKEEYEVILLPDGALHSVHHELEEKAPGAALSKEEAQARAEAYLRDEKKLDLANWKLVEATSKKHPARIDHTFTWEELASVGEAHVRARLRVQGDEVSGYQVFVKIPEEWERQQTEKTMAWYLHLVGQILFYVGLGVTVLVIFFRNLKTPTAAGVPWRRFATWALWGLLITLVNFGNKLSVLLFAYDTQIPFKSFVAVLLVGLLLGAAAFYSLLFFLFGLAWFFLSRVFGSERLPSWRGMPAAYYRDAFWLALAGTGVLLGLARLQFLLARIWPTAKKALGDGLPAGLDFYVPAASAIGSAVLAGLFVTALVAVAAGFVAGYVRQRWQQLGLVLCLAVVMSGGWGSPADFAKKVLVQLAVLGVYWWSVTRVVRFNLLAYFLVAASVALVGAAGGLLRQPNEFFRANGYAVVVALLALLAWPLVEWRRSAGSQGPGVGPAERAAETRRIGFLL
;
A
#
# COMPACT_ATOMS: atom_id res chain seq x y z
N MET A 1 -22.97 26.79 -21.21
CA MET A 1 -22.31 25.62 -20.58
C MET A 1 -23.01 25.10 -19.32
N ALA A 2 -23.14 25.85 -18.21
CA ALA A 2 -23.73 25.32 -16.96
C ALA A 2 -25.19 24.82 -17.10
N SER A 3 -25.94 25.37 -18.06
CA SER A 3 -27.29 24.95 -18.43
C SER A 3 -27.33 23.90 -19.54
N GLU A 4 -26.20 23.61 -20.19
CA GLU A 4 -26.13 22.73 -21.36
C GLU A 4 -25.60 21.34 -21.03
N ILE A 5 -24.74 21.21 -20.01
CA ILE A 5 -24.16 19.94 -19.57
C ILE A 5 -24.36 19.76 -18.07
N VAL A 6 -24.68 18.54 -17.67
CA VAL A 6 -24.77 18.18 -16.26
C VAL A 6 -23.45 17.54 -15.84
N VAL A 7 -22.66 18.30 -15.08
CA VAL A 7 -21.37 17.86 -14.52
C VAL A 7 -21.45 17.59 -13.01
N TRP A 8 -22.54 17.99 -12.37
CA TRP A 8 -22.84 17.75 -10.95
C TRP A 8 -24.17 17.03 -10.81
N TYR A 9 -24.25 16.07 -9.89
CA TYR A 9 -25.47 15.36 -9.57
C TYR A 9 -25.38 14.76 -8.16
N TRP A 10 -26.53 14.56 -7.54
CA TRP A 10 -26.71 13.67 -6.39
C TRP A 10 -26.80 12.24 -6.89
N ASP A 11 -25.93 11.35 -6.41
CA ASP A 11 -26.01 9.92 -6.70
C ASP A 11 -26.71 9.23 -5.52
N THR A 12 -27.88 8.64 -5.77
CA THR A 12 -28.71 7.97 -4.77
C THR A 12 -28.74 6.49 -5.07
N ARG A 13 -28.44 5.66 -4.07
CA ARG A 13 -28.38 4.20 -4.22
C ARG A 13 -29.37 3.52 -3.29
N PHE A 14 -30.17 2.62 -3.85
CA PHE A 14 -31.13 1.76 -3.18
C PHE A 14 -30.65 0.32 -3.29
N PHE A 15 -30.47 -0.36 -2.17
CA PHE A 15 -29.97 -1.73 -2.14
C PHE A 15 -30.60 -2.50 -0.99
N ARG A 16 -30.61 -3.83 -1.11
CA ARG A 16 -30.93 -4.76 -0.03
C ARG A 16 -29.68 -5.55 0.33
N GLN A 17 -29.45 -5.75 1.61
CA GLN A 17 -28.30 -6.56 2.07
C GLN A 17 -28.40 -7.98 1.50
N GLY A 18 -27.26 -8.51 1.01
CA GLY A 18 -27.16 -9.86 0.47
C GLY A 18 -27.65 -10.01 -0.97
N GLN A 19 -28.48 -9.10 -1.47
CA GLN A 19 -29.02 -9.15 -2.83
C GLN A 19 -28.11 -8.43 -3.82
N GLN A 20 -27.92 -9.00 -5.00
CA GLN A 20 -27.20 -8.32 -6.08
C GLN A 20 -28.02 -7.17 -6.65
N GLU A 21 -29.35 -7.30 -6.60
CA GLU A 21 -30.25 -6.29 -7.10
C GLU A 21 -30.12 -4.94 -6.35
N GLU A 22 -29.83 -3.90 -7.12
CA GLU A 22 -29.77 -2.53 -6.63
C GLU A 22 -30.14 -1.52 -7.71
N PHE A 23 -30.59 -0.35 -7.27
CA PHE A 23 -30.92 0.79 -8.12
C PHE A 23 -30.03 1.98 -7.77
N ARG A 24 -29.51 2.67 -8.77
CA ARG A 24 -28.80 3.93 -8.65
C ARG A 24 -29.49 4.98 -9.48
N LEU A 25 -29.64 6.17 -8.95
CA LEU A 25 -30.30 7.30 -9.58
C LEU A 25 -29.42 8.53 -9.43
N ARG A 26 -29.04 9.13 -10.55
CA ARG A 26 -28.30 10.40 -10.61
C ARG A 26 -29.27 11.53 -10.90
N VAL A 27 -29.35 12.47 -9.97
CA VAL A 27 -30.25 13.62 -10.05
C VAL A 27 -29.43 14.90 -10.06
N SER A 28 -29.53 15.69 -11.12
CA SER A 28 -28.87 16.99 -11.21
C SER A 28 -29.30 17.94 -10.06
N PRO A 29 -28.53 18.97 -9.71
CA PRO A 29 -28.95 20.00 -8.75
C PRO A 29 -30.30 20.66 -9.08
N ALA A 30 -30.70 20.66 -10.35
CA ALA A 30 -31.98 21.17 -10.83
C ALA A 30 -33.15 20.15 -10.71
N GLY A 31 -32.91 18.95 -10.17
CA GLY A 31 -33.93 17.92 -9.98
C GLY A 31 -34.15 17.00 -11.19
N ARG A 32 -33.47 17.22 -12.32
CA ARG A 32 -33.57 16.35 -13.51
C ARG A 32 -32.82 15.03 -13.29
N VAL A 33 -33.42 13.90 -13.68
CA VAL A 33 -32.75 12.59 -13.73
C VAL A 33 -31.79 12.57 -14.92
N VAL A 34 -30.50 12.33 -14.63
CA VAL A 34 -29.40 12.31 -15.61
C VAL A 34 -28.67 10.98 -15.67
N GLY A 35 -29.12 10.03 -14.85
CA GLY A 35 -28.69 8.65 -14.94
C GLY A 35 -29.50 7.72 -14.04
N MET A 36 -29.57 6.47 -14.46
CA MET A 36 -30.20 5.36 -13.75
C MET A 36 -29.35 4.11 -13.95
N THR A 37 -29.23 3.26 -12.95
CA THR A 37 -28.62 1.94 -13.11
C THR A 37 -29.36 0.94 -12.24
N HIS A 38 -29.89 -0.10 -12.86
CA HIS A 38 -30.47 -1.29 -12.23
C HIS A 38 -29.46 -2.42 -12.42
N VAL A 39 -28.86 -2.84 -11.31
CA VAL A 39 -27.95 -3.98 -11.29
C VAL A 39 -28.79 -5.20 -10.98
N ILE A 40 -28.61 -6.27 -11.74
CA ILE A 40 -29.27 -7.57 -11.55
C ILE A 40 -28.27 -8.70 -11.76
N GLU A 41 -28.62 -9.90 -11.31
CA GLU A 41 -27.82 -11.11 -11.51
C GLU A 41 -27.67 -11.44 -13.01
N GLU A 42 -26.53 -11.98 -13.44
CA GLU A 42 -26.34 -12.42 -14.83
C GLU A 42 -27.34 -13.53 -15.19
N ALA A 43 -27.68 -14.40 -14.24
CA ALA A 43 -28.62 -15.51 -14.44
C ALA A 43 -30.11 -15.11 -14.36
N ARG A 44 -30.44 -13.83 -14.09
CA ARG A 44 -31.84 -13.36 -14.08
C ARG A 44 -32.46 -13.54 -15.46
N ALA A 45 -33.64 -14.18 -15.50
CA ALA A 45 -34.39 -14.39 -16.73
C ALA A 45 -34.89 -13.06 -17.31
N GLY A 46 -34.94 -12.97 -18.63
CA GLY A 46 -35.44 -11.84 -19.38
C GLY A 46 -35.54 -12.20 -20.86
N ALA A 47 -36.09 -11.31 -21.68
CA ALA A 47 -36.17 -11.58 -23.12
C ALA A 47 -34.78 -11.67 -23.77
N SER A 48 -34.72 -12.28 -24.95
CA SER A 48 -33.55 -12.20 -25.83
C SER A 48 -33.92 -11.46 -27.11
N LEU A 49 -34.16 -10.16 -26.98
CA LEU A 49 -34.60 -9.31 -28.08
C LEU A 49 -33.54 -9.21 -29.19
N ASP A 50 -33.99 -9.01 -30.42
CA ASP A 50 -33.11 -8.54 -31.50
C ASP A 50 -32.73 -7.06 -31.30
N GLN A 51 -31.84 -6.56 -32.16
CA GLN A 51 -31.30 -5.21 -32.04
C GLN A 51 -32.38 -4.13 -32.15
N ASP A 52 -33.32 -4.29 -33.08
CA ASP A 52 -34.32 -3.26 -33.40
C ASP A 52 -35.40 -3.20 -32.33
N ALA A 53 -35.87 -4.36 -31.84
CA ALA A 53 -36.79 -4.44 -30.71
C ALA A 53 -36.16 -3.86 -29.42
N ALA A 54 -34.90 -4.21 -29.12
CA ALA A 54 -34.20 -3.66 -27.95
C ALA A 54 -33.96 -2.14 -28.10
N ARG A 55 -33.63 -1.66 -29.31
CA ARG A 55 -33.49 -0.22 -29.56
C ARG A 55 -34.82 0.51 -29.37
N ALA A 56 -35.93 -0.07 -29.81
CA ALA A 56 -37.26 0.50 -29.60
C ALA A 56 -37.58 0.65 -28.10
N VAL A 57 -37.21 -0.33 -27.26
CA VAL A 57 -37.30 -0.24 -25.79
C VAL A 57 -36.46 0.93 -25.26
N ALA A 58 -35.20 1.07 -25.72
CA ALA A 58 -34.32 2.15 -25.30
C ALA A 58 -34.85 3.54 -25.70
N GLU A 59 -35.33 3.71 -26.93
CA GLU A 59 -35.90 4.97 -27.40
C GLU A 59 -37.22 5.31 -26.70
N ALA A 60 -38.07 4.32 -26.45
CA ALA A 60 -39.30 4.50 -25.68
C ALA A 60 -38.97 4.98 -24.26
N PHE A 61 -38.02 4.33 -23.59
CA PHE A 61 -37.53 4.75 -22.27
C PHE A 61 -37.01 6.18 -22.29
N LEU A 62 -36.18 6.57 -23.28
CA LEU A 62 -35.63 7.93 -23.37
C LEU A 62 -36.72 9.00 -23.51
N ARG A 63 -37.80 8.71 -24.26
CA ARG A 63 -38.92 9.64 -24.46
C ARG A 63 -39.83 9.77 -23.24
N THR A 64 -40.10 8.67 -22.52
CA THR A 64 -41.08 8.66 -21.42
C THR A 64 -40.47 8.83 -20.04
N GLY A 65 -39.24 8.35 -19.83
CA GLY A 65 -38.52 8.42 -18.56
C GLY A 65 -37.86 9.78 -18.33
N PRO A 66 -36.63 10.00 -18.83
CA PRO A 66 -35.93 11.29 -18.68
C PRO A 66 -36.47 12.40 -19.59
N ALA A 67 -37.46 12.10 -20.45
CA ALA A 67 -38.06 13.03 -21.42
C ALA A 67 -37.02 13.70 -22.35
N VAL A 68 -36.12 12.89 -22.88
CA VAL A 68 -35.07 13.33 -23.82
C VAL A 68 -35.69 13.55 -25.21
N ASP A 69 -35.44 14.73 -25.77
CA ASP A 69 -35.69 15.00 -27.19
C ASP A 69 -34.64 14.29 -28.06
N LEU A 70 -35.01 13.13 -28.60
CA LEU A 70 -34.13 12.36 -29.48
C LEU A 70 -33.79 13.08 -30.80
N ALA A 71 -34.55 14.09 -31.23
CA ALA A 71 -34.24 14.85 -32.45
C ALA A 71 -32.94 15.66 -32.30
N ALA A 72 -32.54 15.97 -31.07
CA ALA A 72 -31.29 16.64 -30.73
C ALA A 72 -30.07 15.70 -30.70
N TYR A 73 -30.23 14.41 -31.03
CA TYR A 73 -29.19 13.40 -30.91
C TYR A 73 -29.02 12.56 -32.18
N ASP A 74 -27.78 12.18 -32.48
CA ASP A 74 -27.42 11.23 -33.51
C ASP A 74 -27.16 9.85 -32.90
N PHE A 75 -27.87 8.84 -33.39
CA PHE A 75 -27.67 7.46 -32.98
C PHE A 75 -26.33 6.92 -33.52
N LEU A 76 -25.49 6.40 -32.63
CA LEU A 76 -24.23 5.76 -33.01
C LEU A 76 -24.47 4.28 -33.28
N ALA A 77 -24.98 3.96 -34.49
CA ALA A 77 -25.32 2.58 -34.87
C ALA A 77 -24.14 1.58 -34.70
N GLY A 78 -22.91 2.02 -34.93
CA GLY A 78 -21.70 1.21 -34.73
C GLY A 78 -21.33 0.95 -33.26
N GLU A 79 -22.06 1.52 -32.29
CA GLU A 79 -21.91 1.22 -30.85
C GLU A 79 -23.14 0.48 -30.28
N ALA A 80 -23.93 -0.19 -31.13
CA ALA A 80 -24.95 -1.14 -30.69
C ALA A 80 -24.28 -2.45 -30.24
N ASN A 81 -24.26 -2.71 -28.93
CA ASN A 81 -23.46 -3.77 -28.33
C ASN A 81 -24.35 -4.84 -27.70
N ALA A 82 -24.07 -6.13 -27.99
CA ALA A 82 -24.83 -7.26 -27.46
C ALA A 82 -23.98 -8.11 -26.51
N THR A 83 -24.59 -8.56 -25.43
CA THR A 83 -23.99 -9.49 -24.46
C THR A 83 -24.99 -10.59 -24.13
N GLU A 84 -24.62 -11.84 -24.42
CA GLU A 84 -25.41 -13.00 -24.04
C GLU A 84 -25.20 -13.31 -22.56
N ARG A 85 -26.31 -13.32 -21.82
CA ARG A 85 -26.38 -13.81 -20.45
C ARG A 85 -26.96 -15.23 -20.45
N PRO A 86 -26.79 -16.01 -19.37
CA PRO A 86 -27.34 -17.37 -19.32
C PRO A 86 -28.83 -17.51 -19.68
N LYS A 87 -29.65 -16.48 -19.42
CA LYS A 87 -31.11 -16.52 -19.60
C LYS A 87 -31.73 -15.26 -20.23
N ARG A 88 -30.91 -14.40 -20.86
CA ARG A 88 -31.37 -13.18 -21.55
C ARG A 88 -30.27 -12.62 -22.46
N ARG A 89 -30.62 -11.65 -23.31
CA ARG A 89 -29.66 -10.84 -24.05
C ARG A 89 -29.71 -9.39 -23.57
N ASP A 90 -28.56 -8.84 -23.21
CA ASP A 90 -28.43 -7.43 -22.86
C ASP A 90 -27.92 -6.63 -24.09
N TRP A 91 -28.50 -5.46 -24.33
CA TRP A 91 -28.09 -4.53 -25.38
C TRP A 91 -27.63 -3.20 -24.81
N SER A 92 -26.62 -2.56 -25.41
CA SER A 92 -26.23 -1.18 -25.08
C SER A 92 -26.18 -0.32 -26.33
N PHE A 93 -26.72 0.89 -26.23
CA PHE A 93 -26.87 1.85 -27.32
C PHE A 93 -26.35 3.22 -26.89
N THR A 94 -25.62 3.91 -27.78
CA THR A 94 -25.08 5.26 -27.53
C THR A 94 -25.63 6.26 -28.54
N TRP A 95 -25.93 7.47 -28.08
CA TRP A 95 -26.26 8.61 -28.92
C TRP A 95 -25.35 9.81 -28.60
N GLU A 96 -25.03 10.61 -29.61
CA GLU A 96 -24.23 11.84 -29.49
C GLU A 96 -25.08 13.08 -29.76
N ARG A 97 -24.94 14.11 -28.92
CA ARG A 97 -25.75 15.33 -29.03
C ARG A 97 -25.33 16.17 -30.24
N ARG A 98 -26.30 16.55 -31.06
CA ARG A 98 -26.11 17.45 -32.21
C ARG A 98 -25.71 18.86 -31.75
N GLY A 99 -24.80 19.47 -32.50
CA GLY A 99 -24.39 20.86 -32.30
C GLY A 99 -23.65 21.15 -31.00
N PHE A 100 -23.39 20.15 -30.14
CA PHE A 100 -22.62 20.33 -28.92
C PHE A 100 -21.21 19.77 -29.07
N LYS A 101 -20.21 20.66 -29.02
CA LYS A 101 -18.80 20.28 -29.00
C LYS A 101 -17.99 21.30 -28.20
N VAL A 102 -17.30 20.86 -27.14
CA VAL A 102 -16.35 21.69 -26.40
C VAL A 102 -14.96 21.23 -26.78
N LYS A 103 -14.30 21.99 -27.68
CA LYS A 103 -13.08 21.56 -28.38
C LYS A 103 -13.30 20.23 -29.11
N ASP A 104 -12.75 19.14 -28.60
CA ASP A 104 -12.91 17.78 -29.15
C ASP A 104 -13.85 16.91 -28.32
N ALA A 105 -14.36 17.41 -27.18
CA ALA A 105 -15.27 16.67 -26.33
C ALA A 105 -16.72 16.77 -26.83
N THR A 106 -17.42 15.63 -26.87
CA THR A 106 -18.83 15.53 -27.27
C THR A 106 -19.69 15.08 -26.10
N TYR A 107 -20.96 15.48 -26.09
CA TYR A 107 -21.92 15.07 -25.06
C TYR A 107 -22.69 13.86 -25.57
N ARG A 108 -22.72 12.80 -24.77
CA ARG A 108 -23.32 11.51 -25.14
C ARG A 108 -24.29 11.04 -24.09
N LEU A 109 -25.28 10.27 -24.53
CA LEU A 109 -26.10 9.46 -23.65
C LEU A 109 -25.97 8.00 -24.04
N ARG A 110 -26.08 7.11 -23.06
CA ARG A 110 -26.06 5.66 -23.25
C ARG A 110 -27.23 5.03 -22.53
N VAL A 111 -27.87 4.05 -23.16
CA VAL A 111 -28.90 3.21 -22.55
C VAL A 111 -28.47 1.75 -22.67
N THR A 112 -28.62 1.00 -21.58
CA THR A 112 -28.49 -0.46 -21.59
C THR A 112 -29.85 -1.09 -21.34
N VAL A 113 -30.30 -1.94 -22.25
CA VAL A 113 -31.51 -2.76 -22.14
C VAL A 113 -31.11 -4.14 -21.63
N GLN A 114 -31.71 -4.58 -20.54
CA GLN A 114 -31.49 -5.87 -19.92
C GLN A 114 -32.66 -6.79 -20.25
N GLY A 115 -32.51 -7.63 -21.28
CA GLY A 115 -33.61 -8.37 -21.86
C GLY A 115 -34.60 -7.46 -22.58
N ASP A 116 -35.74 -7.19 -21.96
CA ASP A 116 -36.87 -6.40 -22.46
C ASP A 116 -37.11 -5.07 -21.72
N GLU A 117 -36.25 -4.73 -20.74
CA GLU A 117 -36.39 -3.51 -19.94
C GLU A 117 -35.14 -2.63 -20.00
N ALA A 118 -35.30 -1.31 -19.92
CA ALA A 118 -34.18 -0.38 -19.80
C ALA A 118 -33.55 -0.49 -18.40
N GLY A 119 -32.39 -1.13 -18.30
CA GLY A 119 -31.68 -1.34 -17.04
C GLY A 119 -30.66 -0.25 -16.70
N SER A 120 -30.18 0.54 -17.65
CA SER A 120 -29.25 1.65 -17.35
C SER A 120 -29.43 2.82 -18.31
N TYR A 121 -29.20 4.03 -17.81
CA TYR A 121 -29.16 5.27 -18.55
C TYR A 121 -28.08 6.18 -17.95
N GLU A 122 -27.26 6.82 -18.79
CA GLU A 122 -26.30 7.83 -18.33
C GLU A 122 -26.08 8.90 -19.38
N GLU A 123 -25.95 10.15 -18.94
CA GLU A 123 -25.41 11.25 -19.74
C GLU A 123 -23.97 11.55 -19.32
N PHE A 124 -23.07 11.72 -20.28
CA PHE A 124 -21.66 11.98 -19.99
C PHE A 124 -20.97 12.80 -21.08
N LEU A 125 -19.90 13.51 -20.68
CA LEU A 125 -19.01 14.19 -21.60
C LEU A 125 -17.89 13.22 -22.02
N LYS A 126 -17.84 12.85 -23.32
CA LYS A 126 -16.74 12.05 -23.88
C LYS A 126 -15.51 12.94 -24.04
N ILE A 127 -14.61 12.87 -23.07
CA ILE A 127 -13.33 13.58 -23.09
C ILE A 127 -12.37 12.84 -24.05
N PRO A 128 -11.68 13.55 -24.97
CA PRO A 128 -10.69 12.96 -25.86
C PRO A 128 -9.53 12.33 -25.08
N GLU A 129 -9.09 11.14 -25.48
CA GLU A 129 -7.97 10.45 -24.82
C GLU A 129 -6.71 11.31 -24.79
N LYS A 130 -6.37 11.96 -25.92
CA LYS A 130 -5.21 12.84 -26.02
C LYS A 130 -5.20 13.93 -24.95
N TRP A 131 -6.34 14.57 -24.68
CA TRP A 131 -6.41 15.60 -23.64
C TRP A 131 -6.15 15.03 -22.24
N GLN A 132 -6.70 13.85 -21.93
CA GLN A 132 -6.45 13.19 -20.64
C GLN A 132 -4.97 12.86 -20.46
N ARG A 133 -4.32 12.33 -21.50
CA ARG A 133 -2.88 12.03 -21.51
C ARG A 133 -2.05 13.30 -21.36
N ASP A 134 -2.34 14.34 -22.14
CA ASP A 134 -1.64 15.63 -22.07
C ASP A 134 -1.79 16.25 -20.67
N PHE A 135 -2.98 16.17 -20.06
CA PHE A 135 -3.24 16.65 -18.71
C PHE A 135 -2.50 15.83 -17.64
N GLN A 136 -2.48 14.49 -17.73
CA GLN A 136 -1.70 13.65 -16.81
C GLN A 136 -0.19 13.88 -16.94
N SER A 137 0.29 14.05 -18.18
CA SER A 137 1.70 14.36 -18.46
C SER A 137 2.11 15.69 -17.82
N LEU A 138 1.30 16.73 -17.99
CA LEU A 138 1.48 18.03 -17.36
C LEU A 138 1.54 17.90 -15.82
N ARG A 139 0.55 17.19 -15.26
CA ARG A 139 0.40 16.92 -13.81
C ARG A 139 1.52 16.07 -13.22
N SER A 140 2.26 15.32 -14.02
CA SER A 140 3.35 14.48 -13.51
C SER A 140 4.46 15.29 -12.84
N SER A 141 4.67 16.54 -13.27
CA SER A 141 5.67 17.44 -12.70
C SER A 141 5.34 17.81 -11.26
N ASN A 142 4.05 18.01 -10.95
CA ASN A 142 3.53 18.25 -9.61
C ASN A 142 3.90 17.15 -8.63
N VAL A 143 3.86 15.89 -9.06
CA VAL A 143 4.25 14.73 -8.24
C VAL A 143 5.74 14.80 -7.92
N VAL A 144 6.59 15.09 -8.90
CA VAL A 144 8.04 15.20 -8.67
C VAL A 144 8.37 16.34 -7.70
N TYR A 145 7.72 17.50 -7.85
CA TYR A 145 7.89 18.63 -6.94
C TYR A 145 7.32 18.34 -5.54
N GLN A 146 6.22 17.60 -5.43
CA GLN A 146 5.70 17.11 -4.14
C GLN A 146 6.74 16.26 -3.43
N LEU A 147 7.32 15.28 -4.13
CA LEU A 147 8.34 14.40 -3.59
C LEU A 147 9.58 15.19 -3.13
N ALA A 148 9.95 16.27 -3.83
CA ALA A 148 11.05 17.14 -3.41
C ALA A 148 10.81 17.83 -2.06
N GLY A 149 9.54 18.02 -1.66
CA GLY A 149 9.15 18.49 -0.32
C GLY A 149 8.95 17.35 0.69
N GLU A 150 8.25 16.28 0.30
CA GLU A 150 7.93 15.17 1.21
C GLU A 150 9.16 14.41 1.70
N VAL A 151 10.15 14.16 0.82
CA VAL A 151 11.36 13.41 1.17
C VAL A 151 12.12 14.06 2.34
N PRO A 152 12.51 15.36 2.27
CA PRO A 152 13.06 16.06 3.44
C PRO A 152 12.10 16.09 4.64
N GLY A 153 10.77 16.17 4.41
CA GLY A 153 9.76 16.10 5.47
C GLY A 153 9.81 14.79 6.26
N TYR A 154 9.97 13.66 5.59
CA TYR A 154 10.17 12.36 6.26
C TYR A 154 11.47 12.29 7.05
N PHE A 155 12.55 12.91 6.55
CA PHE A 155 13.80 13.05 7.34
C PHE A 155 13.60 13.93 8.58
N LEU A 156 12.78 14.99 8.51
CA LEU A 156 12.41 15.80 9.69
C LEU A 156 11.60 14.98 10.70
N LEU A 157 10.67 14.14 10.25
CA LEU A 157 9.96 13.21 11.14
C LEU A 157 10.91 12.21 11.81
N GLY A 158 11.86 11.65 11.06
CA GLY A 158 12.92 10.80 11.61
C GLY A 158 13.77 11.52 12.66
N ALA A 159 14.14 12.78 12.40
CA ALA A 159 14.82 13.63 13.38
C ALA A 159 13.97 13.91 14.62
N ALA A 160 12.65 14.12 14.47
CA ALA A 160 11.73 14.30 15.58
C ALA A 160 11.67 13.06 16.48
N PHE A 161 11.63 11.86 15.89
CA PHE A 161 11.73 10.60 16.64
C PHE A 161 13.07 10.46 17.38
N PHE A 162 14.18 10.84 16.75
CA PHE A 162 15.50 10.81 17.39
C PHE A 162 15.57 11.79 18.58
N VAL A 163 15.04 13.01 18.43
CA VAL A 163 14.95 13.99 19.51
C VAL A 163 14.03 13.48 20.64
N LEU A 164 12.89 12.85 20.31
CA LEU A 164 12.04 12.20 21.31
C LEU A 164 12.79 11.11 22.08
N TYR A 165 13.60 10.29 21.42
CA TYR A 165 14.43 9.31 22.11
C TYR A 165 15.42 9.98 23.08
N GLN A 166 16.14 11.03 22.64
CA GLN A 166 17.08 11.76 23.50
C GLN A 166 16.40 12.45 24.69
N GLN A 167 15.32 13.19 24.44
CA GLN A 167 14.58 13.92 25.46
C GLN A 167 13.84 12.97 26.42
N GLY A 168 13.43 11.80 25.92
CA GLY A 168 12.83 10.73 26.71
C GLY A 168 13.81 10.15 27.74
N ARG A 169 15.08 9.94 27.35
CA ARG A 169 16.15 9.56 28.29
C ARG A 169 16.33 10.57 29.41
N ARG A 170 16.23 11.87 29.09
CA ARG A 170 16.33 12.96 30.06
C ARG A 170 15.06 13.16 30.89
N GLY A 171 13.95 12.49 30.54
CA GLY A 171 12.67 12.64 31.24
C GLY A 171 11.99 13.99 31.04
N ILE A 172 12.34 14.70 29.97
CA ILE A 172 11.86 16.07 29.71
C ILE A 172 10.44 16.06 29.10
N ILE A 173 10.05 14.96 28.45
CA ILE A 173 8.83 14.91 27.64
C ILE A 173 7.55 15.01 28.48
N GLY A 174 6.74 16.02 28.20
CA GLY A 174 5.41 16.23 28.77
C GLY A 174 4.31 15.37 28.16
N TRP A 175 4.39 14.04 28.27
CA TRP A 175 3.44 13.10 27.62
C TRP A 175 1.96 13.37 27.94
N ARG A 176 1.64 13.81 29.16
CA ARG A 176 0.24 14.09 29.53
C ARG A 176 -0.38 15.20 28.68
N GLY A 177 0.37 16.26 28.37
CA GLY A 177 -0.12 17.36 27.53
C GLY A 177 -0.26 16.91 26.07
N ALA A 178 0.77 16.24 25.56
CA ALA A 178 0.80 15.69 24.21
C ALA A 178 -0.38 14.74 23.93
N LEU A 179 -0.61 13.77 24.83
CA LEU A 179 -1.69 12.79 24.69
C LEU A 179 -3.08 13.40 24.85
N LYS A 180 -3.25 14.42 25.73
CA LYS A 180 -4.52 15.15 25.83
C LYS A 180 -4.86 15.86 24.54
N LEU A 181 -3.88 16.58 23.95
CA LEU A 181 -4.08 17.26 22.68
C LEU A 181 -4.37 16.27 21.55
N GLY A 182 -3.58 15.19 21.48
CA GLY A 182 -3.81 14.10 20.53
C GLY A 182 -5.20 13.47 20.67
N ALA A 183 -5.69 13.27 21.90
CA ALA A 183 -7.02 12.73 22.16
C ALA A 183 -8.15 13.68 21.71
N VAL A 184 -7.98 15.00 21.88
CA VAL A 184 -8.95 15.99 21.37
C VAL A 184 -9.00 15.96 19.84
N VAL A 185 -7.84 15.96 19.18
CA VAL A 185 -7.77 15.85 17.71
C VAL A 185 -8.37 14.53 17.23
N ALA A 186 -8.04 13.41 17.89
CA ALA A 186 -8.62 12.11 17.58
C ALA A 186 -10.15 12.09 17.75
N GLY A 187 -10.68 12.67 18.82
CA GLY A 187 -12.13 12.72 19.07
C GLY A 187 -12.87 13.52 18.00
N LEU A 188 -12.34 14.69 17.63
CA LEU A 188 -12.96 15.54 16.60
C LEU A 188 -12.85 14.90 15.21
N PHE A 189 -11.70 14.32 14.87
CA PHE A 189 -11.52 13.63 13.60
C PHE A 189 -12.38 12.36 13.50
N PHE A 190 -12.55 11.63 14.61
CA PHE A 190 -13.48 10.50 14.67
C PHE A 190 -14.92 10.95 14.41
N ALA A 191 -15.36 12.04 15.05
CA ALA A 191 -16.68 12.60 14.80
C ALA A 191 -16.88 13.01 13.33
N SER A 192 -15.84 13.58 12.69
CA SER A 192 -15.87 13.89 11.25
C SER A 192 -15.99 12.64 10.39
N GLN A 193 -15.22 11.59 10.66
CA GLN A 193 -15.32 10.33 9.90
C GLN A 193 -16.67 9.64 10.09
N VAL A 194 -17.26 9.71 11.28
CA VAL A 194 -18.64 9.23 11.52
C VAL A 194 -19.66 10.09 10.76
N ASN A 195 -19.44 11.39 10.65
CA ASN A 195 -20.28 12.31 9.88
C ASN A 195 -20.25 12.04 8.36
N GLU A 196 -19.19 11.41 7.85
CA GLU A 196 -19.08 10.90 6.47
C GLU A 196 -19.86 9.59 6.24
N TRP A 197 -20.67 9.14 7.21
CA TRP A 197 -21.46 7.91 7.09
C TRP A 197 -22.31 7.82 5.82
N PRO A 198 -23.00 8.87 5.33
CA PRO A 198 -23.76 8.77 4.09
C PRO A 198 -22.91 8.35 2.88
N LEU A 199 -21.71 8.93 2.76
CA LEU A 199 -20.74 8.60 1.70
C LEU A 199 -20.17 7.19 1.88
N THR A 200 -19.83 6.83 3.12
CA THR A 200 -19.34 5.49 3.45
C THR A 200 -20.38 4.43 3.13
N ARG A 201 -21.63 4.63 3.55
CA ARG A 201 -22.77 3.74 3.30
C ARG A 201 -23.08 3.62 1.81
N PHE A 202 -22.93 4.72 1.04
CA PHE A 202 -23.10 4.69 -0.41
C PHE A 202 -22.14 3.69 -1.09
N GLY A 203 -20.93 3.50 -0.55
CA GLY A 203 -19.94 2.53 -1.04
C GLY A 203 -20.07 1.10 -0.48
N TYR A 204 -21.17 0.76 0.20
CA TYR A 204 -21.37 -0.58 0.79
C TYR A 204 -21.41 -1.69 -0.26
N ASP A 205 -20.68 -2.78 -0.07
CA ASP A 205 -20.75 -3.96 -0.94
C ASP A 205 -21.92 -4.86 -0.50
N THR A 206 -22.93 -5.08 -1.36
CA THR A 206 -24.11 -5.89 -1.01
C THR A 206 -23.79 -7.37 -0.82
N ASN A 207 -22.62 -7.83 -1.28
CA ASN A 207 -22.09 -9.17 -1.02
C ASN A 207 -21.36 -9.28 0.33
N SER A 208 -21.46 -8.26 1.18
CA SER A 208 -20.89 -8.25 2.53
C SER A 208 -21.97 -8.24 3.61
N SER A 209 -21.64 -8.65 4.83
CA SER A 209 -22.48 -8.40 6.01
C SER A 209 -22.56 -6.90 6.30
N TYR A 210 -23.77 -6.33 6.42
CA TYR A 210 -23.94 -4.91 6.72
C TYR A 210 -23.41 -4.53 8.10
N LEU A 211 -23.70 -5.34 9.13
CA LEU A 211 -23.15 -5.15 10.48
C LEU A 211 -21.63 -5.28 10.50
N GLY A 212 -21.08 -6.24 9.75
CA GLY A 212 -19.63 -6.40 9.64
C GLY A 212 -18.95 -5.23 8.92
N PHE A 213 -19.56 -4.73 7.85
CA PHE A 213 -19.15 -3.50 7.18
C PHE A 213 -19.18 -2.29 8.12
N LEU A 214 -20.28 -2.07 8.84
CA LEU A 214 -20.39 -0.99 9.82
C LEU A 214 -19.30 -1.11 10.90
N PHE A 215 -19.12 -2.30 11.46
CA PHE A 215 -18.08 -2.57 12.45
C PHE A 215 -16.68 -2.27 11.91
N GLN A 216 -16.35 -2.72 10.69
CA GLN A 216 -15.08 -2.41 10.04
C GLN A 216 -14.88 -0.91 9.86
N LYS A 217 -15.91 -0.18 9.40
CA LYS A 217 -15.82 1.26 9.15
C LYS A 217 -15.68 2.05 10.45
N MET A 218 -16.39 1.68 11.50
CA MET A 218 -16.22 2.28 12.83
C MET A 218 -14.83 1.98 13.41
N ALA A 219 -14.33 0.75 13.26
CA ALA A 219 -12.97 0.39 13.69
C ALA A 219 -11.89 1.14 12.90
N GLN A 220 -12.04 1.27 11.58
CA GLN A 220 -11.15 2.05 10.71
C GLN A 220 -11.18 3.54 11.10
N ALA A 221 -12.36 4.11 11.33
CA ALA A 221 -12.50 5.49 11.78
C ALA A 221 -11.82 5.69 13.14
N ALA A 222 -12.02 4.79 14.11
CA ALA A 222 -11.39 4.86 15.43
C ALA A 222 -9.86 4.76 15.32
N LEU A 223 -9.34 3.75 14.61
CA LEU A 223 -7.90 3.53 14.44
C LEU A 223 -7.22 4.68 13.68
N GLY A 224 -7.81 5.14 12.58
CA GLY A 224 -7.31 6.28 11.81
C GLY A 224 -7.27 7.56 12.66
N SER A 225 -8.30 7.78 13.49
CA SER A 225 -8.35 8.96 14.37
C SER A 225 -7.36 8.88 15.52
N LEU A 226 -7.18 7.71 16.12
CA LEU A 226 -6.13 7.47 17.12
C LEU A 226 -4.74 7.67 16.52
N ALA A 227 -4.49 7.18 15.30
CA ALA A 227 -3.23 7.38 14.59
C ALA A 227 -2.97 8.87 14.30
N ALA A 228 -3.97 9.61 13.81
CA ALA A 228 -3.89 11.04 13.56
C ALA A 228 -3.57 11.82 14.85
N GLY A 229 -4.31 11.55 15.94
CA GLY A 229 -4.05 12.13 17.25
C GLY A 229 -2.66 11.77 17.81
N PHE A 230 -2.19 10.55 17.55
CA PHE A 230 -0.86 10.11 17.98
C PHE A 230 0.26 10.82 17.21
N ILE A 231 0.12 11.04 15.90
CA ILE A 231 1.06 11.83 15.10
C ILE A 231 1.18 13.25 15.67
N VAL A 232 0.06 13.90 15.95
CA VAL A 232 0.03 15.22 16.59
C VAL A 232 0.70 15.20 17.96
N ALA A 233 0.41 14.18 18.78
CA ALA A 233 1.02 14.03 20.10
C ALA A 233 2.55 13.86 20.00
N LEU A 234 3.05 13.07 19.06
CA LEU A 234 4.48 12.86 18.85
C LEU A 234 5.18 14.13 18.36
N ALA A 235 4.61 14.80 17.34
CA ALA A 235 5.15 16.05 16.83
C ALA A 235 5.21 17.13 17.92
N PHE A 236 4.14 17.25 18.72
CA PHE A 236 4.10 18.15 19.87
C PHE A 236 5.14 17.77 20.94
N ALA A 237 5.24 16.48 21.30
CA ALA A 237 6.18 15.99 22.30
C ALA A 237 7.65 16.21 21.88
N ALA A 238 7.95 16.18 20.58
CA ALA A 238 9.28 16.42 20.03
C ALA A 238 9.62 17.92 20.03
N GLY A 239 8.67 18.76 19.60
CA GLY A 239 8.87 20.20 19.43
C GLY A 239 8.73 21.03 20.70
N GLU A 240 7.84 20.67 21.62
CA GLU A 240 7.51 21.49 22.80
C GLU A 240 8.72 21.84 23.68
N PRO A 241 9.64 20.90 23.99
CA PRO A 241 10.84 21.23 24.75
C PRO A 241 11.77 22.19 24.01
N LEU A 242 11.93 22.02 22.69
CA LEU A 242 12.78 22.88 21.86
C LEU A 242 12.18 24.29 21.73
N TYR A 243 10.87 24.38 21.63
CA TYR A 243 10.14 25.63 21.58
C TYR A 243 10.24 26.41 22.89
N ARG A 244 10.09 25.75 24.04
CA ARG A 244 10.22 26.40 25.35
C ARG A 244 11.59 27.04 25.56
N ASP A 245 12.64 26.30 25.17
CA ASP A 245 14.01 26.76 25.26
C ASP A 245 14.30 27.92 24.31
N SER A 246 13.88 27.80 23.05
CA SER A 246 14.14 28.83 22.04
C SER A 246 13.27 30.09 22.16
N GLN A 247 12.09 29.98 22.79
CA GLN A 247 11.08 31.05 22.86
C GLN A 247 10.56 31.27 24.29
N PRO A 248 11.40 31.69 25.25
CA PRO A 248 11.03 31.75 26.67
C PRO A 248 9.93 32.78 26.98
N ASN A 249 9.83 33.84 26.19
CA ASN A 249 8.88 34.94 26.39
C ASN A 249 7.51 34.71 25.73
N GLN A 250 7.30 33.56 25.08
CA GLN A 250 6.04 33.25 24.41
C GLN A 250 5.11 32.43 25.32
N LEU A 251 3.80 32.49 25.04
CA LEU A 251 2.78 31.74 25.79
C LEU A 251 3.03 30.23 25.68
N ARG A 252 3.01 29.56 26.83
CA ARG A 252 3.17 28.10 26.91
C ARG A 252 1.87 27.41 26.51
N LEU A 253 1.93 26.60 25.44
CA LEU A 253 0.73 26.00 24.82
C LEU A 253 -0.09 25.16 25.80
N GLY A 254 0.56 24.42 26.71
CA GLY A 254 -0.11 23.57 27.70
C GLY A 254 -1.02 24.30 28.70
N VAL A 255 -0.90 25.63 28.83
CA VAL A 255 -1.77 26.46 29.68
C VAL A 255 -2.50 27.55 28.90
N ALA A 256 -2.34 27.62 27.58
CA ALA A 256 -2.91 28.66 26.74
C ALA A 256 -4.44 28.69 26.77
N LEU A 257 -5.07 27.51 26.78
CA LEU A 257 -6.53 27.36 26.86
C LEU A 257 -7.09 27.36 28.30
N SER A 258 -6.24 27.55 29.31
CA SER A 258 -6.73 27.79 30.67
C SER A 258 -7.44 29.14 30.77
N TRP A 259 -8.32 29.31 31.75
CA TRP A 259 -9.03 30.58 31.90
C TRP A 259 -8.11 31.79 32.13
N ARG A 260 -6.98 31.58 32.82
CA ARG A 260 -5.92 32.60 32.94
C ARG A 260 -5.20 32.83 31.61
N GLY A 261 -4.93 31.77 30.87
CA GLY A 261 -4.32 31.82 29.53
C GLY A 261 -5.16 32.62 28.54
N ILE A 262 -6.44 32.31 28.37
CA ILE A 262 -7.36 32.99 27.45
C ILE A 262 -7.47 34.51 27.77
N ARG A 263 -7.34 34.87 29.05
CA ARG A 263 -7.40 36.27 29.54
C ARG A 263 -6.07 37.02 29.44
N SER A 264 -5.00 36.35 29.02
CA SER A 264 -3.67 36.96 28.92
C SER A 264 -3.54 37.85 27.68
N LYS A 265 -2.59 38.80 27.73
CA LYS A 265 -2.27 39.66 26.60
C LYS A 265 -1.70 38.84 25.43
N GLU A 266 -0.92 37.82 25.74
CA GLU A 266 -0.23 36.96 24.77
C GLU A 266 -1.23 36.13 23.96
N PHE A 267 -2.27 35.60 24.61
CA PHE A 267 -3.35 34.87 23.93
C PHE A 267 -4.14 35.79 23.00
N PHE A 268 -4.57 36.96 23.50
CA PHE A 268 -5.29 37.95 22.70
C PHE A 268 -4.46 38.40 21.49
N ARG A 269 -3.18 38.72 21.70
CA ARG A 269 -2.24 39.09 20.62
C ARG A 269 -2.10 37.97 19.59
N SER A 270 -2.00 36.71 20.03
CA SER A 270 -1.90 35.56 19.12
C SER A 270 -3.15 35.42 18.24
N CYS A 271 -4.34 35.65 18.82
CA CYS A 271 -5.60 35.64 18.06
C CYS A 271 -5.64 36.74 17.01
N VAL A 272 -5.34 37.99 17.39
CA VAL A 272 -5.36 39.12 16.46
C VAL A 272 -4.36 38.93 15.32
N ILE A 273 -3.12 38.54 15.64
CA ILE A 273 -2.08 38.31 14.63
C ILE A 273 -2.42 37.12 13.74
N GLY A 274 -2.90 36.01 14.30
CA GLY A 274 -3.27 34.83 13.51
C GLY A 274 -4.41 35.12 12.52
N LEU A 275 -5.46 35.82 12.97
CA LEU A 275 -6.59 36.22 12.12
C LEU A 275 -6.19 37.25 11.05
N ALA A 276 -5.41 38.26 11.42
CA ALA A 276 -4.89 39.25 10.47
C ALA A 276 -4.00 38.57 9.42
N MET A 277 -3.14 37.64 9.84
CA MET A 277 -2.31 36.86 8.94
C MET A 277 -3.16 35.98 8.01
N ALA A 278 -4.30 35.45 8.47
CA ALA A 278 -5.15 34.62 7.63
C ALA A 278 -5.77 35.44 6.49
N GLY A 279 -6.29 36.64 6.80
CA GLY A 279 -6.74 37.59 5.78
C GLY A 279 -5.61 37.98 4.81
N GLY A 280 -4.42 38.27 5.34
CA GLY A 280 -3.24 38.59 4.54
C GLY A 280 -2.79 37.44 3.63
N SER A 281 -2.79 36.20 4.12
CA SER A 281 -2.45 35.01 3.32
C SER A 281 -3.46 34.76 2.21
N ILE A 282 -4.77 34.85 2.49
CA ILE A 282 -5.80 34.70 1.45
C ILE A 282 -5.63 35.80 0.39
N GLY A 283 -5.39 37.05 0.80
CA GLY A 283 -5.10 38.16 -0.11
C GLY A 283 -3.83 37.92 -0.94
N PHE A 284 -2.77 37.40 -0.33
CA PHE A 284 -1.54 37.02 -1.02
C PHE A 284 -1.78 35.93 -2.06
N VAL A 285 -2.54 34.88 -1.73
CA VAL A 285 -2.90 33.81 -2.69
C VAL A 285 -3.61 34.40 -3.89
N VAL A 286 -4.62 35.25 -3.68
CA VAL A 286 -5.35 35.93 -4.77
C VAL A 286 -4.37 36.76 -5.62
N LEU A 287 -3.53 37.58 -4.98
CA LEU A 287 -2.55 38.41 -5.68
C LEU A 287 -1.54 37.56 -6.48
N PHE A 288 -1.06 36.46 -5.89
CA PHE A 288 -0.10 35.55 -6.50
C PHE A 288 -0.66 34.97 -7.81
N TYR A 289 -1.91 34.50 -7.82
CA TYR A 289 -2.52 33.97 -9.04
C TYR A 289 -2.91 35.06 -10.04
N VAL A 290 -3.42 36.22 -9.59
CA VAL A 290 -3.74 37.34 -10.49
C VAL A 290 -2.50 37.88 -11.21
N LEU A 291 -1.38 38.01 -10.51
CA LEU A 291 -0.10 38.40 -11.12
C LEU A 291 0.52 37.23 -11.90
N GLY A 292 0.44 36.03 -11.34
CA GLY A 292 1.00 34.80 -11.90
C GLY A 292 0.43 34.46 -13.27
N GLN A 293 -0.84 34.77 -13.53
CA GLN A 293 -1.46 34.62 -14.85
C GLN A 293 -0.67 35.34 -15.95
N LYS A 294 -0.02 36.49 -15.64
CA LYS A 294 0.85 37.20 -16.59
C LYS A 294 2.14 36.45 -16.93
N PHE A 295 2.53 35.49 -16.10
CA PHE A 295 3.70 34.62 -16.26
C PHE A 295 3.30 33.19 -16.66
N GLY A 296 2.06 32.97 -17.05
CA GLY A 296 1.55 31.65 -17.45
C GLY A 296 1.18 30.73 -16.29
N ILE A 297 1.13 31.24 -15.05
CA ILE A 297 0.63 30.46 -13.91
C ILE A 297 -0.88 30.32 -14.03
N TRP A 298 -1.36 29.08 -14.04
CA TRP A 298 -2.79 28.79 -14.04
C TRP A 298 -3.11 27.55 -13.21
N ALA A 299 -4.38 27.42 -12.83
CA ALA A 299 -4.93 26.24 -12.17
C ALA A 299 -6.36 26.00 -12.71
N PRO A 300 -6.81 24.76 -12.84
CA PRO A 300 -8.15 24.46 -13.29
C PRO A 300 -9.17 24.94 -12.25
N GLN A 301 -10.33 25.38 -12.75
CA GLN A 301 -11.45 25.73 -11.89
C GLN A 301 -12.09 24.45 -11.36
N GLU A 302 -11.83 24.15 -10.09
CA GLU A 302 -12.34 22.98 -9.38
C GLU A 302 -13.13 23.45 -8.15
N ILE A 303 -14.33 22.90 -7.95
CA ILE A 303 -15.03 23.03 -6.68
C ILE A 303 -14.59 21.86 -5.81
N LYS A 304 -13.74 22.15 -4.82
CA LYS A 304 -13.25 21.16 -3.86
C LYS A 304 -14.29 20.91 -2.77
N TYR A 305 -14.17 19.75 -2.10
CA TYR A 305 -14.95 19.39 -0.91
C TYR A 305 -16.47 19.33 -1.12
N THR A 306 -16.95 19.11 -2.35
CA THR A 306 -18.39 18.99 -2.66
C THR A 306 -19.08 17.88 -1.86
N ASN A 307 -18.34 16.80 -1.54
CA ASN A 307 -18.80 15.71 -0.69
C ASN A 307 -19.25 16.14 0.72
N VAL A 308 -18.79 17.30 1.22
CA VAL A 308 -19.24 17.85 2.50
C VAL A 308 -20.75 18.11 2.49
N ALA A 309 -21.33 18.44 1.33
CA ALA A 309 -22.78 18.61 1.16
C ALA A 309 -23.56 17.30 1.38
N SER A 310 -22.92 16.15 1.24
CA SER A 310 -23.53 14.83 1.45
C SER A 310 -23.46 14.35 2.90
N THR A 311 -22.86 15.13 3.81
CA THR A 311 -22.72 14.77 5.24
C THR A 311 -23.88 15.32 6.08
N ALA A 312 -24.11 14.73 7.27
CA ALA A 312 -25.19 15.16 8.16
C ALA A 312 -24.93 16.50 8.86
N LEU A 313 -23.66 16.83 9.08
CA LEU A 313 -23.18 18.08 9.66
C LEU A 313 -22.09 18.68 8.75
N PRO A 314 -22.45 19.41 7.67
CA PRO A 314 -21.51 19.96 6.71
C PRO A 314 -20.42 20.86 7.31
N TRP A 315 -20.67 21.45 8.48
CA TRP A 315 -19.70 22.28 9.18
C TRP A 315 -18.64 21.49 9.97
N LEU A 316 -18.87 20.20 10.29
CA LEU A 316 -17.96 19.44 11.16
C LEU A 316 -16.65 19.07 10.47
N SER A 317 -16.72 18.59 9.22
CA SER A 317 -15.54 18.18 8.45
C SER A 317 -14.55 19.33 8.20
N PRO A 318 -14.99 20.55 7.82
CA PRO A 318 -14.11 21.72 7.78
C PRO A 318 -13.37 21.97 9.10
N LEU A 319 -14.05 21.94 10.25
CA LEU A 319 -13.42 22.20 11.56
C LEU A 319 -12.41 21.11 11.94
N ALA A 320 -12.77 19.84 11.75
CA ALA A 320 -11.94 18.70 12.11
C ALA A 320 -10.66 18.62 11.27
N THR A 321 -10.80 18.72 9.95
CA THR A 321 -9.67 18.68 9.01
C THR A 321 -8.73 19.86 9.21
N SER A 322 -9.26 21.06 9.41
CA SER A 322 -8.44 22.26 9.65
C SER A 322 -7.66 22.17 10.97
N LEU A 323 -8.26 21.59 12.03
CA LEU A 323 -7.55 21.39 13.30
C LEU A 323 -6.43 20.36 13.16
N LEU A 324 -6.69 19.25 12.45
CA LEU A 324 -5.69 18.22 12.21
C LEU A 324 -4.52 18.77 11.37
N ALA A 325 -4.80 19.42 10.25
CA ALA A 325 -3.78 20.03 9.39
C ALA A 325 -2.95 21.06 10.17
N ALA A 326 -3.61 22.04 10.80
CA ALA A 326 -2.93 23.07 11.59
C ALA A 326 -2.04 22.47 12.70
N THR A 327 -2.55 21.53 13.50
CA THR A 327 -1.74 20.96 14.60
C THR A 327 -0.61 20.07 14.10
N SER A 328 -0.87 19.17 13.14
CA SER A 328 0.16 18.28 12.61
C SER A 328 1.28 19.05 11.90
N GLU A 329 0.93 19.94 10.99
CA GLU A 329 1.90 20.63 10.15
C GLU A 329 2.65 21.73 10.90
N GLU A 330 1.96 22.54 11.72
CA GLU A 330 2.65 23.55 12.52
C GLU A 330 3.56 22.93 13.57
N PHE A 331 3.22 21.77 14.13
CA PHE A 331 4.11 21.10 15.07
C PHE A 331 5.35 20.52 14.40
N ILE A 332 5.22 19.95 13.20
CA ILE A 332 6.36 19.40 12.47
C ILE A 332 7.26 20.53 11.94
N PHE A 333 6.71 21.45 11.16
CA PHE A 333 7.50 22.41 10.39
C PHE A 333 7.90 23.66 11.19
N ARG A 334 7.14 24.05 12.22
CA ARG A 334 7.42 25.27 12.99
C ARG A 334 7.87 24.94 14.40
N LEU A 335 7.04 24.27 15.20
CA LEU A 335 7.33 23.97 16.61
C LEU A 335 8.61 23.12 16.76
N PHE A 336 8.77 22.11 15.90
CA PHE A 336 9.92 21.22 15.91
C PHE A 336 11.04 21.69 14.97
N ALA A 337 10.78 21.78 13.66
CA ALA A 337 11.85 21.92 12.67
C ALA A 337 12.61 23.25 12.76
N ILE A 338 11.96 24.38 13.04
CA ILE A 338 12.65 25.69 13.16
C ILE A 338 13.66 25.66 14.33
N PRO A 339 13.28 25.36 15.60
CA PRO A 339 14.25 25.26 16.68
C PRO A 339 15.33 24.19 16.45
N PHE A 340 14.97 23.03 15.88
CA PHE A 340 15.89 21.95 15.60
C PHE A 340 16.97 22.36 14.58
N LEU A 341 16.55 22.91 13.43
CA LEU A 341 17.47 23.36 12.39
C LEU A 341 18.28 24.58 12.82
N HIS A 342 17.73 25.45 13.66
CA HIS A 342 18.50 26.56 14.24
C HIS A 342 19.64 26.03 15.12
N ARG A 343 19.38 25.01 15.96
CA ARG A 343 20.43 24.35 16.75
C ARG A 343 21.45 23.60 15.89
N LEU A 344 21.00 22.99 14.79
CA LEU A 344 21.87 22.21 13.91
C LEU A 344 22.77 23.10 13.03
N THR A 345 22.24 24.20 12.50
CA THR A 345 22.91 25.04 11.50
C THR A 345 23.49 26.33 12.06
N GLY A 346 23.03 26.78 13.24
CA GLY A 346 23.32 28.10 13.79
C GLY A 346 22.67 29.28 13.05
N SER A 347 21.98 29.04 11.92
CA SER A 347 21.43 30.08 11.06
C SER A 347 19.92 30.21 11.21
N LYS A 348 19.45 31.38 11.66
CA LYS A 348 18.01 31.69 11.71
C LYS A 348 17.37 31.68 10.32
N ALA A 349 18.10 32.11 9.30
CA ALA A 349 17.59 32.13 7.93
C ALA A 349 17.33 30.71 7.41
N LEU A 350 18.30 29.80 7.55
CA LEU A 350 18.14 28.40 7.13
C LEU A 350 17.06 27.67 7.93
N ALA A 351 16.98 27.95 9.24
CA ALA A 351 15.96 27.39 10.11
C ALA A 351 14.52 27.75 9.69
N ILE A 352 14.32 28.88 9.00
CA ILE A 352 13.02 29.30 8.47
C ILE A 352 12.83 28.83 7.03
N LEU A 353 13.83 29.04 6.16
CA LEU A 353 13.72 28.76 4.72
C LEU A 353 13.53 27.27 4.43
N LEU A 354 14.28 26.40 5.10
CA LEU A 354 14.22 24.96 4.82
C LEU A 354 12.83 24.39 5.16
N PRO A 355 12.28 24.50 6.38
CA PRO A 355 10.94 23.98 6.66
C PRO A 355 9.85 24.63 5.81
N ALA A 356 9.98 25.92 5.49
CA ALA A 356 9.02 26.63 4.65
C ALA A 356 8.91 26.04 3.24
N PHE A 357 10.03 25.81 2.56
CA PHE A 357 10.02 25.23 1.22
C PHE A 357 9.82 23.71 1.22
N ILE A 358 10.25 22.99 2.26
CA ILE A 358 9.89 21.57 2.44
C ILE A 358 8.37 21.43 2.50
N TRP A 359 7.73 22.23 3.36
CA TRP A 359 6.27 22.27 3.48
C TRP A 359 5.60 22.75 2.18
N GLY A 360 6.11 23.83 1.58
CA GLY A 360 5.56 24.40 0.35
C GLY A 360 5.59 23.43 -0.82
N PHE A 361 6.76 22.85 -1.11
CA PHE A 361 6.88 21.86 -2.18
C PHE A 361 6.06 20.60 -1.91
N GLY A 362 5.88 20.19 -0.65
CA GLY A 362 4.96 19.11 -0.26
C GLY A 362 3.50 19.32 -0.70
N HIS A 363 3.10 20.55 -1.03
CA HIS A 363 1.77 20.88 -1.56
C HIS A 363 1.72 20.97 -3.09
N SER A 364 2.81 20.65 -3.80
CA SER A 364 2.86 20.82 -5.26
C SER A 364 1.91 19.90 -6.02
N ILE A 365 1.34 18.88 -5.35
CA ILE A 365 0.37 17.93 -5.94
C ILE A 365 -0.92 18.58 -6.42
N TYR A 366 -1.28 19.78 -5.97
CA TYR A 366 -2.43 20.50 -6.52
C TYR A 366 -2.22 20.83 -8.00
N PRO A 367 -3.27 20.88 -8.83
CA PRO A 367 -3.18 21.08 -10.29
C PRO A 367 -2.83 22.53 -10.67
N VAL A 368 -1.74 23.04 -10.14
CA VAL A 368 -1.20 24.35 -10.48
C VAL A 368 -0.08 24.16 -11.48
N GLU A 369 -0.06 24.98 -12.52
CA GLU A 369 0.94 24.92 -13.59
C GLU A 369 1.68 26.24 -13.75
N PRO A 370 3.01 26.22 -13.92
CA PRO A 370 3.89 25.05 -13.78
C PRO A 370 3.92 24.53 -12.33
N GLY A 371 4.08 23.21 -12.13
CA GLY A 371 3.94 22.56 -10.81
C GLY A 371 4.76 23.16 -9.65
N TYR A 372 5.92 23.77 -9.93
CA TYR A 372 6.73 24.44 -8.89
C TYR A 372 6.07 25.71 -8.32
N ALA A 373 5.13 26.33 -9.05
CA ALA A 373 4.51 27.59 -8.65
C ALA A 373 3.78 27.44 -7.30
N ARG A 374 3.11 26.30 -7.08
CA ARG A 374 2.47 26.01 -5.80
C ARG A 374 3.49 25.87 -4.66
N GLY A 375 4.63 25.24 -4.94
CA GLY A 375 5.74 25.11 -4.00
C GLY A 375 6.31 26.47 -3.57
N ILE A 376 6.47 27.40 -4.52
CA ILE A 376 6.94 28.77 -4.25
C ILE A 376 5.89 29.57 -3.47
N GLU A 377 4.63 29.55 -3.91
CA GLU A 377 3.51 30.24 -3.26
C GLU A 377 3.43 29.87 -1.78
N VAL A 378 3.31 28.58 -1.49
CA VAL A 378 3.18 28.06 -0.12
C VAL A 378 4.49 28.21 0.65
N GLY A 379 5.64 28.11 -0.02
CA GLY A 379 6.96 28.37 0.58
C GLY A 379 7.12 29.80 1.09
N ILE A 380 6.69 30.81 0.31
CA ILE A 380 6.72 32.22 0.73
C ILE A 380 5.82 32.43 1.96
N ILE A 381 4.62 31.86 1.95
CA ILE A 381 3.74 31.84 3.12
C ILE A 381 4.46 31.20 4.32
N GLY A 382 5.13 30.07 4.10
CA GLY A 382 5.89 29.36 5.12
C GLY A 382 6.98 30.21 5.78
N ILE A 383 7.68 31.06 5.01
CA ILE A 383 8.69 31.99 5.53
C ILE A 383 8.04 33.02 6.46
N VAL A 384 6.95 33.65 6.02
CA VAL A 384 6.21 34.65 6.81
C VAL A 384 5.70 34.01 8.11
N VAL A 385 5.12 32.81 8.01
CA VAL A 385 4.62 32.05 9.16
C VAL A 385 5.76 31.69 10.13
N GLY A 386 6.93 31.32 9.62
CA GLY A 386 8.12 31.07 10.44
C GLY A 386 8.59 32.31 11.21
N LEU A 387 8.61 33.48 10.55
CA LEU A 387 8.91 34.76 11.20
C LEU A 387 7.87 35.11 12.27
N VAL A 388 6.58 34.87 11.97
CA VAL A 388 5.48 35.08 12.92
C VAL A 388 5.58 34.14 14.12
N MET A 389 5.94 32.88 13.92
CA MET A 389 6.17 31.94 15.03
C MET A 389 7.27 32.45 15.97
N LEU A 390 8.40 32.91 15.44
CA LEU A 390 9.50 33.43 16.27
C LEU A 390 9.12 34.71 17.00
N ARG A 391 8.28 35.57 16.40
CA ARG A 391 7.91 36.86 17.00
C ARG A 391 6.72 36.79 17.95
N TYR A 392 5.70 36.03 17.60
CA TYR A 392 4.38 36.02 18.26
C TYR A 392 4.00 34.67 18.87
N GLY A 393 4.78 33.62 18.62
CA GLY A 393 4.60 32.28 19.19
C GLY A 393 3.77 31.34 18.32
N ILE A 394 3.84 30.03 18.63
CA ILE A 394 3.18 28.95 17.87
C ILE A 394 1.65 29.08 17.85
N LEU A 395 1.04 29.67 18.87
CA LEU A 395 -0.42 29.81 18.92
C LEU A 395 -0.94 30.71 17.80
N ALA A 396 -0.19 31.75 17.42
CA ALA A 396 -0.57 32.63 16.31
C ALA A 396 -0.59 31.86 14.97
N THR A 397 0.36 30.95 14.75
CA THR A 397 0.40 30.16 13.51
C THR A 397 -0.65 29.06 13.49
N LEU A 398 -0.95 28.43 14.63
CA LEU A 398 -2.08 27.49 14.74
C LEU A 398 -3.42 28.15 14.39
N ILE A 399 -3.68 29.35 14.93
CA ILE A 399 -4.92 30.10 14.66
C ILE A 399 -4.99 30.49 13.18
N TRP A 400 -3.88 30.98 12.61
CA TRP A 400 -3.80 31.31 11.21
C TRP A 400 -4.12 30.11 10.30
N HIS A 401 -3.40 28.99 10.49
CA HIS A 401 -3.50 27.83 9.62
C HIS A 401 -4.92 27.25 9.67
N TYR A 402 -5.44 27.06 10.90
CA TYR A 402 -6.81 26.62 11.12
C TYR A 402 -7.82 27.54 10.43
N THR A 403 -7.63 28.85 10.50
CA THR A 403 -8.53 29.83 9.89
C THR A 403 -8.54 29.76 8.38
N VAL A 404 -7.35 29.71 7.76
CA VAL A 404 -7.21 29.63 6.30
C VAL A 404 -7.92 28.38 5.78
N ASP A 405 -7.65 27.22 6.38
CA ASP A 405 -8.27 25.97 5.96
C ASP A 405 -9.78 25.95 6.20
N ALA A 406 -10.23 26.37 7.39
CA ALA A 406 -11.65 26.38 7.73
C ALA A 406 -12.45 27.26 6.75
N ILE A 407 -11.90 28.43 6.39
CA ILE A 407 -12.52 29.32 5.40
C ILE A 407 -12.49 28.69 4.01
N LEU A 408 -11.35 28.19 3.53
CA LEU A 408 -11.23 27.64 2.17
C LEU A 408 -12.12 26.40 1.96
N ILE A 409 -12.18 25.52 2.95
CA ILE A 409 -13.06 24.33 2.93
C ILE A 409 -14.53 24.75 3.07
N GLY A 410 -14.83 25.69 3.98
CA GLY A 410 -16.20 26.15 4.27
C GLY A 410 -16.81 27.12 3.24
N LEU A 411 -15.99 27.75 2.38
CA LEU A 411 -16.44 28.77 1.43
C LEU A 411 -17.51 28.27 0.45
N PHE A 412 -17.40 27.02 0.02
CA PHE A 412 -18.42 26.42 -0.86
C PHE A 412 -19.80 26.39 -0.20
N LEU A 413 -19.89 26.12 1.11
CA LEU A 413 -21.15 26.10 1.85
C LEU A 413 -21.78 27.49 1.91
N LEU A 414 -20.96 28.54 2.12
CA LEU A 414 -21.42 29.93 2.12
C LEU A 414 -21.94 30.40 0.75
N ARG A 415 -21.41 29.85 -0.35
CA ARG A 415 -21.81 30.19 -1.73
C ARG A 415 -23.03 29.39 -2.21
N SER A 416 -23.53 28.44 -1.43
CA SER A 416 -24.71 27.67 -1.77
C SER A 416 -25.99 28.51 -1.72
N GLU A 417 -26.97 28.19 -2.55
CA GLU A 417 -28.32 28.80 -2.49
C GLU A 417 -29.14 28.27 -1.30
N SER A 418 -28.79 27.11 -0.75
CA SER A 418 -29.48 26.52 0.39
C SER A 418 -29.17 27.26 1.70
N LEU A 419 -30.21 27.68 2.42
CA LEU A 419 -30.08 28.31 3.74
C LEU A 419 -29.32 27.42 4.72
N TYR A 420 -29.58 26.10 4.70
CA TYR A 420 -28.89 25.15 5.58
C TYR A 420 -27.38 25.12 5.36
N PHE A 421 -26.93 25.11 4.10
CA PHE A 421 -25.51 25.16 3.78
C PHE A 421 -24.91 26.53 4.10
N ARG A 422 -25.61 27.63 3.83
CA ARG A 422 -25.16 28.98 4.20
C ARG A 422 -24.97 29.13 5.71
N VAL A 423 -25.90 28.64 6.53
CA VAL A 423 -25.78 28.64 8.00
C VAL A 423 -24.61 27.77 8.44
N SER A 424 -24.44 26.59 7.85
CA SER A 424 -23.28 25.72 8.14
C SER A 424 -21.95 26.41 7.83
N GLY A 425 -21.85 27.06 6.66
CA GLY A 425 -20.68 27.86 6.30
C GLY A 425 -20.45 29.04 7.25
N ALA A 426 -21.52 29.70 7.71
CA ALA A 426 -21.44 30.78 8.68
C ALA A 426 -20.96 30.29 10.06
N ILE A 427 -21.38 29.09 10.50
CA ILE A 427 -20.87 28.45 11.72
C ILE A 427 -19.36 28.23 11.62
N VAL A 428 -18.86 27.73 10.48
CA VAL A 428 -17.42 27.55 10.25
C VAL A 428 -16.68 28.88 10.32
N GLY A 429 -17.16 29.90 9.60
CA GLY A 429 -16.56 31.23 9.57
C GLY A 429 -16.59 31.96 10.92
N ALA A 430 -17.70 31.87 11.66
CA ALA A 430 -17.83 32.48 12.99
C ALA A 430 -17.05 31.70 14.07
N GLY A 431 -16.93 30.38 13.92
CA GLY A 431 -16.23 29.51 14.87
C GLY A 431 -14.76 29.91 15.07
N VAL A 432 -14.13 30.39 13.99
CA VAL A 432 -12.76 30.93 14.01
C VAL A 432 -12.60 32.13 14.95
N LEU A 433 -13.65 32.94 15.14
CA LEU A 433 -13.60 34.17 15.94
C LEU A 433 -13.87 33.93 17.43
N ILE A 434 -14.35 32.74 17.83
CA ILE A 434 -14.73 32.42 19.21
C ILE A 434 -13.59 32.71 20.22
N PRO A 435 -12.34 32.25 20.00
CA PRO A 435 -11.25 32.51 20.94
C PRO A 435 -10.97 34.00 21.13
N LEU A 436 -11.01 34.78 20.05
CA LEU A 436 -10.83 36.23 20.11
C LEU A 436 -12.00 36.91 20.83
N GLY A 437 -13.23 36.50 20.54
CA GLY A 437 -14.43 37.03 21.17
C GLY A 437 -14.42 36.84 22.69
N ILE A 438 -14.07 35.64 23.16
CA ILE A 438 -13.97 35.35 24.61
C ILE A 438 -12.88 36.21 25.27
N ALA A 439 -11.69 36.29 24.66
CA ALA A 439 -10.60 37.11 25.20
C ALA A 439 -10.96 38.61 25.20
N GLY A 440 -11.63 39.09 24.15
CA GLY A 440 -12.12 40.46 24.02
C GLY A 440 -13.17 40.81 25.05
N VAL A 441 -14.20 39.97 25.23
CA VAL A 441 -15.23 40.15 26.28
C VAL A 441 -14.59 40.14 27.66
N ALA A 442 -13.67 39.21 27.93
CA ALA A 442 -12.99 39.17 29.22
C ALA A 442 -12.15 40.43 29.49
N TYR A 443 -11.51 41.00 28.46
CA TYR A 443 -10.84 42.29 28.54
C TYR A 443 -11.83 43.44 28.78
N LEU A 444 -12.94 43.50 28.06
CA LEU A 444 -13.95 44.56 28.22
C LEU A 444 -14.55 44.57 29.63
N VAL A 445 -14.82 43.38 30.18
CA VAL A 445 -15.36 43.21 31.54
C VAL A 445 -14.34 43.62 32.61
N ARG A 446 -13.05 43.30 32.43
CA ARG A 446 -12.02 43.53 33.45
C ARG A 446 -11.20 44.81 33.26
N ARG A 447 -11.26 45.42 32.08
CA ARG A 447 -10.44 46.56 31.61
C ARG A 447 -8.92 46.37 31.75
N ARG A 448 -8.45 45.12 31.90
CA ARG A 448 -7.02 44.75 31.95
C ARG A 448 -6.83 43.30 31.53
N PHE A 449 -5.66 43.00 30.97
CA PHE A 449 -5.25 41.62 30.71
C PHE A 449 -4.70 40.94 31.98
N GLU A 450 -4.80 39.61 32.04
CA GLU A 450 -4.11 38.82 33.06
C GLU A 450 -2.61 38.84 32.79
N ALA A 451 -1.81 39.27 33.78
CA ALA A 451 -0.35 39.29 33.71
C ALA A 451 0.20 38.28 34.73
N ASP A 452 0.46 37.04 34.27
CA ASP A 452 1.03 35.97 35.09
C ASP A 452 2.25 35.38 34.34
N PRO A 453 3.49 35.67 34.79
CA PRO A 453 4.70 35.12 34.18
C PRO A 453 4.71 33.59 34.11
N ARG A 454 3.93 32.90 34.96
CA ARG A 454 3.80 31.43 34.94
C ARG A 454 3.10 30.89 33.69
N LEU A 455 2.49 31.76 32.89
CA LEU A 455 1.88 31.41 31.60
C LEU A 455 2.91 31.33 30.46
N LEU A 456 4.11 31.91 30.63
CA LEU A 456 5.15 31.94 29.62
C LEU A 456 6.00 30.66 29.64
N ASN A 457 6.65 30.37 28.52
CA ASN A 457 7.54 29.22 28.36
C ASN A 457 8.68 29.20 29.40
N GLY A 458 9.27 30.35 29.71
CA GLY A 458 10.37 30.48 30.67
C GLY A 458 10.01 30.06 32.11
N ALA A 459 8.71 29.99 32.45
CA ALA A 459 8.26 29.53 33.76
C ALA A 459 8.28 28.00 33.95
N ALA A 460 8.66 27.25 32.93
CA ALA A 460 9.11 25.88 33.08
C ALA A 460 10.44 25.74 32.34
N PRO A 461 11.59 26.01 32.98
CA PRO A 461 12.88 25.80 32.35
C PRO A 461 13.09 24.29 32.08
N LEU A 462 13.92 23.99 31.09
CA LEU A 462 14.42 22.63 30.93
C LEU A 462 15.40 22.34 32.08
N PRO A 463 15.47 21.09 32.59
CA PRO A 463 16.52 20.72 33.52
C PRO A 463 17.89 21.04 32.89
N GLU A 464 18.81 21.61 33.66
CA GLU A 464 20.19 21.83 33.21
C GLU A 464 20.77 20.50 32.73
N SER A 465 21.51 20.55 31.62
CA SER A 465 22.30 19.41 31.17
C SER A 465 23.36 19.14 32.21
N VAL A 466 23.08 18.22 33.13
CA VAL A 466 24.17 17.41 33.67
C VAL A 466 24.70 16.67 32.45
N ASP A 467 25.85 17.11 31.96
CA ASP A 467 26.65 16.27 31.08
C ASP A 467 26.83 14.96 31.84
N GLU A 468 26.02 13.95 31.49
CA GLU A 468 26.35 12.59 31.81
C GLU A 468 27.67 12.34 31.09
N THR A 469 28.79 12.60 31.77
CA THR A 469 30.06 11.95 31.48
C THR A 469 29.69 10.50 31.22
N PRO A 470 29.92 9.95 30.02
CA PRO A 470 29.69 8.55 29.80
C PRO A 470 30.65 7.86 30.77
N GLU A 471 30.12 7.40 31.90
CA GLU A 471 30.88 6.57 32.82
C GLU A 471 31.31 5.38 31.96
N ALA A 472 32.60 5.33 31.68
CA ALA A 472 33.20 4.31 30.85
C ALA A 472 32.95 3.00 31.60
N ALA A 473 31.90 2.29 31.23
CA ALA A 473 31.73 0.90 31.57
C ALA A 473 32.89 0.16 30.88
N ALA A 474 34.00 0.05 31.60
CA ALA A 474 35.06 -0.88 31.29
C ALA A 474 34.42 -2.28 31.29
N GLU A 475 34.14 -2.80 30.09
CA GLU A 475 33.78 -4.19 29.89
C GLU A 475 34.98 -5.04 30.30
N ALA A 476 34.96 -5.54 31.54
CA ALA A 476 35.75 -6.71 31.91
C ALA A 476 35.21 -7.93 31.14
N PRO A 477 36.08 -8.84 30.65
CA PRO A 477 35.64 -10.01 29.90
C PRO A 477 34.91 -11.01 30.83
N GLY A 478 33.59 -10.89 30.92
CA GLY A 478 32.73 -11.91 31.51
C GLY A 478 32.61 -13.09 30.54
N LYS A 479 33.04 -14.28 30.96
CA LYS A 479 32.87 -15.51 30.17
C LYS A 479 31.38 -15.77 29.94
N SER A 480 30.95 -15.63 28.69
CA SER A 480 29.64 -16.06 28.19
C SER A 480 29.39 -17.52 28.57
N ALA A 481 28.34 -17.79 29.36
CA ALA A 481 27.88 -19.14 29.63
C ALA A 481 26.71 -19.49 28.70
N TYR A 482 26.95 -19.50 27.38
CA TYR A 482 26.05 -20.22 26.47
C TYR A 482 25.97 -21.68 26.94
N GLN A 483 24.76 -22.13 27.25
CA GLN A 483 24.53 -23.52 27.62
C GLN A 483 24.36 -24.35 26.36
N ALA A 484 25.35 -25.19 26.09
CA ALA A 484 25.32 -26.13 24.98
C ALA A 484 24.17 -27.13 25.13
N LEU A 485 23.62 -27.57 24.00
CA LEU A 485 22.71 -28.70 23.96
C LEU A 485 23.43 -29.95 24.48
N ASP A 486 22.77 -30.66 25.39
CA ASP A 486 23.22 -32.00 25.77
C ASP A 486 22.99 -32.99 24.62
N SER A 487 23.64 -34.15 24.69
CA SER A 487 23.57 -35.15 23.61
C SER A 487 22.16 -35.69 23.38
N ARG A 488 21.30 -35.70 24.42
CA ARG A 488 19.91 -36.17 24.32
C ARG A 488 19.05 -35.18 23.55
N ALA A 489 19.14 -33.89 23.90
CA ALA A 489 18.44 -32.80 23.24
C ALA A 489 18.91 -32.66 21.78
N LEU A 490 20.22 -32.79 21.53
CA LEU A 490 20.75 -32.83 20.17
C LEU A 490 20.19 -34.03 19.38
N GLY A 491 20.14 -35.23 19.99
CA GLY A 491 19.52 -36.41 19.38
C GLY A 491 18.04 -36.21 19.03
N ILE A 492 17.26 -35.59 19.92
CA ILE A 492 15.85 -35.25 19.66
C ILE A 492 15.73 -34.26 18.49
N VAL A 493 16.54 -33.21 18.48
CA VAL A 493 16.55 -32.21 17.40
C VAL A 493 16.85 -32.85 16.05
N LEU A 494 17.88 -33.69 15.99
CA LEU A 494 18.25 -34.41 14.76
C LEU A 494 17.15 -35.39 14.35
N GLY A 495 16.54 -36.10 15.30
CA GLY A 495 15.37 -36.96 15.05
C GLY A 495 14.17 -36.19 14.48
N CYS A 496 13.84 -35.02 15.05
CA CYS A 496 12.81 -34.13 14.51
C CYS A 496 13.18 -33.60 13.12
N GLY A 497 14.45 -33.25 12.90
CA GLY A 497 14.97 -32.84 11.59
C GLY A 497 14.82 -33.95 10.54
N ALA A 498 15.18 -35.18 10.90
CA ALA A 498 15.02 -36.37 10.05
C ALA A 498 13.55 -36.65 9.76
N LEU A 499 12.67 -36.55 10.76
CA LEU A 499 11.22 -36.67 10.57
C LEU A 499 10.66 -35.55 9.67
N GLY A 500 11.12 -34.32 9.84
CA GLY A 500 10.75 -33.18 8.98
C GLY A 500 11.20 -33.39 7.53
N ALA A 501 12.42 -33.87 7.33
CA ALA A 501 12.93 -34.26 6.01
C ALA A 501 12.13 -35.45 5.42
N LEU A 502 11.79 -36.45 6.23
CA LEU A 502 10.95 -37.57 5.81
C LEU A 502 9.56 -37.08 5.38
N LEU A 503 8.93 -36.17 6.14
CA LEU A 503 7.66 -35.54 5.76
C LEU A 503 7.79 -34.74 4.47
N LEU A 504 8.88 -34.00 4.30
CA LEU A 504 9.17 -33.23 3.09
C LEU A 504 9.24 -34.11 1.84
N LEU A 505 9.83 -35.31 1.97
CA LEU A 505 10.02 -36.29 0.90
C LEU A 505 8.77 -37.17 0.66
N ALA A 506 8.12 -37.62 1.74
CA ALA A 506 6.98 -38.53 1.67
C ALA A 506 5.67 -37.85 1.26
N VAL A 507 5.48 -36.57 1.60
CA VAL A 507 4.25 -35.84 1.30
C VAL A 507 4.45 -34.97 0.06
N LYS A 508 4.02 -35.50 -1.10
CA LYS A 508 3.96 -34.73 -2.35
C LYS A 508 2.97 -33.58 -2.21
N ALA A 509 3.40 -32.35 -2.45
CA ALA A 509 2.49 -31.22 -2.59
C ALA A 509 1.89 -31.21 -3.99
N GLU A 510 0.58 -31.40 -4.08
CA GLU A 510 -0.18 -31.19 -5.30
C GLU A 510 -0.62 -29.73 -5.33
N VAL A 511 -0.14 -28.99 -6.33
CA VAL A 511 -0.40 -27.56 -6.49
C VAL A 511 -0.83 -27.28 -7.93
N ILE A 512 -1.68 -26.28 -8.11
CA ILE A 512 -2.04 -25.78 -9.44
C ILE A 512 -0.78 -25.20 -10.10
N GLY A 513 -0.57 -25.49 -11.37
CA GLY A 513 0.59 -25.00 -12.13
C GLY A 513 1.89 -25.80 -11.95
N ASP A 514 1.91 -26.90 -11.18
CA ASP A 514 3.13 -27.73 -10.97
C ASP A 514 3.68 -28.37 -12.27
N PHE A 515 2.91 -28.36 -13.36
CA PHE A 515 3.35 -28.82 -14.69
C PHE A 515 4.14 -27.76 -15.47
N VAL A 516 4.09 -26.49 -15.07
CA VAL A 516 4.69 -25.36 -15.80
C VAL A 516 6.21 -25.42 -15.66
N ARG A 517 6.91 -25.37 -16.80
CA ARG A 517 8.37 -25.40 -16.87
C ARG A 517 8.83 -24.34 -17.87
N TYR A 518 9.66 -23.41 -17.40
CA TYR A 518 10.23 -22.35 -18.22
C TYR A 518 11.50 -22.85 -18.91
N SER A 519 11.41 -23.14 -20.21
CA SER A 519 12.56 -23.62 -21.00
C SER A 519 13.38 -22.50 -21.61
N ILE A 520 12.85 -21.27 -21.60
CA ILE A 520 13.59 -20.05 -21.93
C ILE A 520 13.62 -19.08 -20.74
N ASN A 521 14.66 -18.25 -20.67
CA ASN A 521 14.77 -17.16 -19.71
C ASN A 521 14.31 -15.82 -20.31
N ALA A 522 14.23 -14.77 -19.48
CA ALA A 522 13.78 -13.44 -19.89
C ALA A 522 14.56 -12.86 -21.08
N ARG A 523 15.88 -13.09 -21.20
CA ARG A 523 16.69 -12.58 -22.33
C ARG A 523 16.33 -13.30 -23.63
N GLN A 524 16.12 -14.61 -23.58
CA GLN A 524 15.70 -15.42 -24.72
C GLN A 524 14.27 -15.06 -25.14
N ALA A 525 13.35 -14.87 -24.19
CA ALA A 525 12.00 -14.39 -24.46
C ALA A 525 12.03 -13.03 -25.17
N ALA A 526 12.88 -12.13 -24.70
CA ALA A 526 13.07 -10.82 -25.30
C ALA A 526 13.62 -10.88 -26.74
N ALA A 527 14.49 -11.85 -27.04
CA ALA A 527 15.01 -12.07 -28.39
C ALA A 527 13.92 -12.60 -29.33
N LYS A 528 13.19 -13.64 -28.92
CA LYS A 528 12.06 -14.22 -29.67
C LYS A 528 10.95 -13.18 -29.92
N ALA A 529 10.58 -12.40 -28.90
CA ALA A 529 9.61 -11.32 -29.05
C ALA A 529 10.07 -10.28 -30.08
N GLY A 530 11.37 -9.95 -30.11
CA GLY A 530 11.94 -9.05 -31.11
C GLY A 530 11.89 -9.63 -32.53
N GLU A 531 12.03 -10.95 -32.69
CA GLU A 531 11.86 -11.63 -33.98
C GLU A 531 10.40 -11.59 -34.46
N VAL A 532 9.44 -11.84 -33.57
CA VAL A 532 7.99 -11.73 -33.86
C VAL A 532 7.63 -10.34 -34.37
N LEU A 533 8.15 -9.28 -33.74
CA LEU A 533 7.93 -7.91 -34.21
C LEU A 533 8.57 -7.65 -35.59
N ARG A 534 9.80 -8.15 -35.83
CA ARG A 534 10.45 -8.01 -37.15
C ARG A 534 9.70 -8.74 -38.27
N GLN A 535 9.14 -9.92 -37.98
CA GLN A 535 8.28 -10.65 -38.93
C GLN A 535 7.03 -9.84 -39.29
N ARG A 536 6.53 -9.03 -38.35
CA ARG A 536 5.45 -8.04 -38.55
C ARG A 536 5.94 -6.71 -39.13
N LYS A 537 7.19 -6.63 -39.60
CA LYS A 537 7.84 -5.44 -40.16
C LYS A 537 7.95 -4.26 -39.18
N ILE A 538 7.91 -4.53 -37.87
CA ILE A 538 8.12 -3.55 -36.81
C ILE A 538 9.57 -3.66 -36.33
N ASP A 539 10.31 -2.55 -36.32
CA ASP A 539 11.67 -2.52 -35.79
C ASP A 539 11.65 -2.38 -34.25
N PRO A 540 12.05 -3.43 -33.50
CA PRO A 540 12.02 -3.38 -32.03
C PRO A 540 13.00 -2.35 -31.44
N ARG A 541 14.01 -1.90 -32.20
CA ARG A 541 15.02 -0.94 -31.73
C ARG A 541 14.46 0.46 -31.53
N ARG A 542 13.29 0.76 -32.10
CA ARG A 542 12.58 2.04 -31.91
C ARG A 542 11.88 2.14 -30.55
N TYR A 543 11.83 1.05 -29.78
CA TYR A 543 11.09 0.95 -28.54
C TYR A 543 12.00 0.70 -27.35
N LYS A 544 11.62 1.22 -26.18
CA LYS A 544 12.07 0.69 -24.90
C LYS A 544 11.37 -0.64 -24.68
N ARG A 545 12.06 -1.59 -24.04
CA ARG A 545 11.56 -2.95 -23.83
C ARG A 545 11.60 -3.32 -22.36
N ALA A 546 10.52 -3.92 -21.87
CA ALA A 546 10.43 -4.54 -20.55
C ALA A 546 9.91 -5.98 -20.68
N ILE A 547 10.36 -6.86 -19.80
CA ILE A 547 9.96 -8.28 -19.77
C ILE A 547 9.58 -8.67 -18.35
N GLU A 548 8.46 -9.35 -18.19
CA GLU A 548 8.03 -9.98 -16.94
C GLU A 548 7.57 -11.42 -17.18
N SER A 549 7.61 -12.22 -16.12
CA SER A 549 6.91 -13.51 -16.06
C SER A 549 5.58 -13.28 -15.35
N ASP A 550 4.49 -13.73 -15.96
CA ASP A 550 3.14 -13.47 -15.47
C ASP A 550 2.27 -14.73 -15.59
N ASP A 551 1.15 -14.75 -14.89
CA ASP A 551 0.20 -15.86 -14.88
C ASP A 551 -1.25 -15.40 -14.82
N SER A 552 -2.15 -16.24 -15.34
CA SER A 552 -3.59 -15.98 -15.35
C SER A 552 -4.38 -17.02 -14.55
N PHE A 553 -3.75 -17.67 -13.56
CA PHE A 553 -4.44 -18.61 -12.68
C PHE A 553 -5.40 -17.87 -11.75
N ASN A 554 -6.72 -18.06 -11.94
CA ASN A 554 -7.71 -17.45 -11.04
C ASN A 554 -7.88 -18.33 -9.77
N PRO A 555 -7.60 -17.82 -8.56
CA PRO A 555 -7.67 -18.63 -7.34
C PRO A 555 -9.08 -19.17 -7.00
N TYR A 556 -10.15 -18.48 -7.40
CA TYR A 556 -11.53 -18.94 -7.22
C TYR A 556 -11.91 -20.01 -8.24
N ALA A 557 -11.43 -19.87 -9.48
CA ALA A 557 -11.57 -20.89 -10.51
C ALA A 557 -10.78 -22.16 -10.15
N ASN A 558 -9.58 -22.01 -9.60
CA ASN A 558 -8.75 -23.12 -9.13
C ASN A 558 -9.46 -23.97 -8.07
N GLU A 559 -10.10 -23.33 -7.08
CA GLU A 559 -10.87 -24.05 -6.07
C GLU A 559 -12.14 -24.69 -6.66
N TYR A 560 -12.82 -24.03 -7.60
CA TYR A 560 -13.94 -24.61 -8.33
C TYR A 560 -13.53 -25.88 -9.09
N LEU A 561 -12.50 -25.78 -9.94
CA LEU A 561 -11.97 -26.89 -10.72
C LEU A 561 -11.44 -28.01 -9.83
N ARG A 562 -10.79 -27.70 -8.70
CA ARG A 562 -10.35 -28.71 -7.73
C ARG A 562 -11.54 -29.53 -7.21
N ARG A 563 -12.69 -28.92 -6.95
CA ARG A 563 -13.89 -29.63 -6.47
C ARG A 563 -14.53 -30.48 -7.56
N GLN A 564 -14.51 -30.03 -8.81
CA GLN A 564 -15.13 -30.75 -9.92
C GLN A 564 -14.26 -31.90 -10.44
N VAL A 565 -12.96 -31.68 -10.62
CA VAL A 565 -12.06 -32.61 -11.34
C VAL A 565 -10.74 -32.90 -10.61
N GLY A 566 -10.59 -32.42 -9.38
CA GLY A 566 -9.34 -32.54 -8.62
C GLY A 566 -8.19 -31.69 -9.16
N ILE A 567 -7.06 -31.65 -8.43
CA ILE A 567 -5.88 -30.86 -8.82
C ILE A 567 -5.28 -31.38 -10.14
N ALA A 568 -5.24 -32.71 -10.30
CA ALA A 568 -4.72 -33.33 -11.52
C ALA A 568 -5.57 -33.01 -12.76
N GLY A 569 -6.90 -33.04 -12.64
CA GLY A 569 -7.81 -32.65 -13.72
C GLY A 569 -7.71 -31.16 -14.05
N ALA A 570 -7.66 -30.30 -13.03
CA ALA A 570 -7.47 -28.85 -13.22
C ALA A 570 -6.15 -28.53 -13.94
N ASN A 571 -5.04 -29.16 -13.52
CA ASN A 571 -3.75 -29.01 -14.19
C ASN A 571 -3.76 -29.53 -15.64
N ARG A 572 -4.52 -30.59 -15.93
CA ARG A 572 -4.70 -31.07 -17.31
C ARG A 572 -5.42 -30.03 -18.16
N LEU A 573 -6.52 -29.46 -17.66
CA LEU A 573 -7.27 -28.41 -18.36
C LEU A 573 -6.38 -27.19 -18.67
N TYR A 574 -5.63 -26.69 -17.69
CA TYR A 574 -4.72 -25.56 -17.89
C TYR A 574 -3.57 -25.88 -18.85
N LYS A 575 -3.06 -27.12 -18.83
CA LYS A 575 -1.99 -27.54 -19.73
C LYS A 575 -2.47 -27.66 -21.18
N GLU A 576 -3.65 -28.20 -21.39
CA GLU A 576 -4.13 -28.60 -22.72
C GLU A 576 -5.00 -27.53 -23.41
N LYS A 577 -5.81 -26.79 -22.65
CA LYS A 577 -6.80 -25.85 -23.21
C LYS A 577 -6.62 -24.40 -22.78
N VAL A 578 -6.13 -24.15 -21.56
CA VAL A 578 -6.07 -22.80 -20.98
C VAL A 578 -4.65 -22.48 -20.49
N PRO A 579 -3.69 -22.23 -21.39
CA PRO A 579 -2.36 -21.77 -20.98
C PRO A 579 -2.50 -20.57 -20.04
N SER A 580 -1.83 -20.63 -18.90
CA SER A 580 -2.00 -19.63 -17.83
C SER A 580 -0.68 -19.15 -17.23
N ALA A 581 0.45 -19.37 -17.90
CA ALA A 581 1.76 -18.90 -17.48
C ALA A 581 2.52 -18.39 -18.71
N PHE A 582 3.11 -17.21 -18.63
CA PHE A 582 3.57 -16.47 -19.79
C PHE A 582 4.88 -15.71 -19.54
N TRP A 583 5.62 -15.48 -20.62
CA TRP A 583 6.53 -14.34 -20.73
C TRP A 583 5.80 -13.21 -21.45
N ARG A 584 5.79 -12.03 -20.85
CA ARG A 584 5.20 -10.82 -21.44
C ARG A 584 6.33 -9.87 -21.81
N ALA A 585 6.47 -9.57 -23.10
CA ALA A 585 7.48 -8.64 -23.60
C ALA A 585 6.80 -7.37 -24.13
N ARG A 586 6.87 -6.29 -23.35
CA ARG A 586 6.26 -4.99 -23.67
C ARG A 586 7.27 -4.07 -24.35
N TYR A 587 6.84 -3.40 -25.41
CA TYR A 587 7.58 -2.47 -26.24
C TYR A 587 6.83 -1.14 -26.29
N PHE A 588 7.43 -0.09 -25.76
CA PHE A 588 6.79 1.20 -25.61
C PHE A 588 7.75 2.35 -25.94
N ARG A 589 7.19 3.54 -26.20
CA ARG A 589 7.93 4.80 -26.37
C ARG A 589 7.55 5.77 -25.26
N ASP A 590 8.45 6.71 -24.97
CA ASP A 590 8.19 7.71 -23.93
C ASP A 590 7.00 8.58 -24.34
N SER A 591 5.99 8.70 -23.47
CA SER A 591 4.84 9.58 -23.65
C SER A 591 3.88 9.23 -24.80
N GLU A 592 4.10 8.13 -25.52
CA GLU A 592 3.26 7.68 -26.64
C GLU A 592 2.30 6.58 -26.21
N LYS A 593 1.07 6.56 -26.75
CA LYS A 593 0.09 5.50 -26.40
C LYS A 593 0.31 4.22 -27.20
N GLU A 594 0.95 4.31 -28.36
CA GLU A 594 1.21 3.14 -29.19
C GLU A 594 2.24 2.22 -28.53
N GLU A 595 1.82 0.98 -28.25
CA GLU A 595 2.63 -0.02 -27.58
C GLU A 595 2.35 -1.42 -28.13
N TYR A 596 3.38 -2.26 -28.15
CA TYR A 596 3.25 -3.67 -28.51
C TYR A 596 3.58 -4.54 -27.31
N GLU A 597 2.80 -5.58 -27.12
CA GLU A 597 3.07 -6.62 -26.13
C GLU A 597 3.07 -7.97 -26.81
N VAL A 598 4.19 -8.67 -26.74
CA VAL A 598 4.30 -10.04 -27.26
C VAL A 598 4.19 -11.01 -26.09
N ILE A 599 3.15 -11.83 -26.12
CA ILE A 599 2.88 -12.85 -25.11
C ILE A 599 3.45 -14.18 -25.63
N LEU A 600 4.39 -14.75 -24.90
CA LEU A 600 4.99 -16.05 -25.21
C LEU A 600 4.65 -17.06 -24.13
N LEU A 601 4.47 -18.31 -24.52
CA LEU A 601 4.40 -19.44 -23.59
C LEU A 601 5.75 -19.65 -22.88
N PRO A 602 5.82 -20.45 -21.81
CA PRO A 602 7.06 -20.68 -21.03
C PRO A 602 8.21 -21.29 -21.85
N ASP A 603 7.90 -21.89 -23.00
CA ASP A 603 8.86 -22.42 -23.98
C ASP A 603 9.27 -21.41 -25.08
N GLY A 604 8.64 -20.25 -25.09
CA GLY A 604 8.84 -19.19 -26.07
C GLY A 604 8.02 -19.35 -27.36
N ALA A 605 7.08 -20.28 -27.44
CA ALA A 605 6.10 -20.28 -28.52
C ALA A 605 5.22 -19.03 -28.43
N LEU A 606 4.84 -18.46 -29.58
CA LEU A 606 4.00 -17.26 -29.63
C LEU A 606 2.57 -17.59 -29.18
N HIS A 607 2.12 -16.99 -28.08
CA HIS A 607 0.73 -17.09 -27.63
C HIS A 607 -0.15 -16.04 -28.31
N SER A 608 0.24 -14.76 -28.24
CA SER A 608 -0.51 -13.66 -28.85
C SER A 608 0.37 -12.41 -28.97
N VAL A 609 -0.09 -11.45 -29.78
CA VAL A 609 0.45 -10.10 -29.83
C VAL A 609 -0.69 -9.14 -29.49
N HIS A 610 -0.44 -8.24 -28.55
CA HIS A 610 -1.35 -7.17 -28.19
C HIS A 610 -0.77 -5.87 -28.73
N HIS A 611 -1.62 -5.09 -29.38
CA HIS A 611 -1.29 -3.78 -29.90
C HIS A 611 -2.20 -2.76 -29.22
N GLU A 612 -1.62 -1.79 -28.52
CA GLU A 612 -2.34 -0.64 -28.02
C GLU A 612 -2.19 0.52 -29.00
N LEU A 613 -3.30 1.16 -29.34
CA LEU A 613 -3.36 2.26 -30.31
C LEU A 613 -4.07 3.45 -29.68
N GLU A 614 -3.64 4.66 -30.04
CA GLU A 614 -4.33 5.87 -29.62
C GLU A 614 -5.72 5.95 -30.26
N GLU A 615 -6.70 6.55 -29.59
CA GLU A 615 -8.06 6.74 -30.13
C GLU A 615 -8.09 7.36 -31.55
N LYS A 616 -7.18 8.26 -31.91
CA LYS A 616 -7.15 8.89 -33.24
C LYS A 616 -6.36 8.11 -34.30
N ALA A 617 -5.72 6.99 -33.95
CA ALA A 617 -4.94 6.21 -34.92
C ALA A 617 -5.83 5.70 -36.06
N PRO A 618 -5.36 5.78 -37.32
CA PRO A 618 -6.13 5.35 -38.48
C PRO A 618 -6.34 3.83 -38.45
N GLY A 619 -7.45 3.38 -39.04
CA GLY A 619 -7.74 1.97 -39.22
C GLY A 619 -9.05 1.79 -39.98
N ALA A 620 -9.35 0.56 -40.39
CA ALA A 620 -10.63 0.30 -41.03
C ALA A 620 -11.82 0.58 -40.08
N ALA A 621 -12.96 0.95 -40.64
CA ALA A 621 -14.23 1.01 -39.91
C ALA A 621 -15.10 -0.17 -40.34
N LEU A 622 -14.61 -1.39 -40.09
CA LEU A 622 -15.28 -2.62 -40.51
C LEU A 622 -16.66 -2.76 -39.86
N SER A 623 -17.58 -3.38 -40.59
CA SER A 623 -18.83 -3.86 -40.00
C SER A 623 -18.52 -4.91 -38.92
N LYS A 624 -19.50 -5.15 -38.03
CA LYS A 624 -19.33 -6.14 -36.97
C LYS A 624 -19.17 -7.55 -37.55
N GLU A 625 -19.88 -7.85 -38.63
CA GLU A 625 -19.86 -9.12 -39.35
C GLU A 625 -18.50 -9.34 -40.03
N GLU A 626 -17.97 -8.30 -40.69
CA GLU A 626 -16.63 -8.35 -41.30
C GLU A 626 -15.52 -8.55 -40.26
N ALA A 627 -15.61 -7.84 -39.13
CA ALA A 627 -14.67 -7.99 -38.03
C ALA A 627 -14.79 -9.36 -37.36
N GLN A 628 -16.02 -9.88 -37.18
CA GLN A 628 -16.25 -11.22 -36.65
C GLN A 628 -15.65 -12.28 -37.59
N ALA A 629 -15.86 -12.17 -38.90
CA ALA A 629 -15.29 -13.11 -39.87
C ALA A 629 -13.76 -13.15 -39.80
N ARG A 630 -13.10 -11.99 -39.60
CA ARG A 630 -11.65 -11.91 -39.38
C ARG A 630 -11.23 -12.55 -38.07
N ALA A 631 -11.99 -12.34 -37.00
CA ALA A 631 -11.72 -12.97 -35.72
C ALA A 631 -11.85 -14.50 -35.81
N GLU A 632 -12.90 -15.00 -36.48
CA GLU A 632 -13.12 -16.43 -36.72
C GLU A 632 -12.04 -17.05 -37.61
N ALA A 633 -11.59 -16.34 -38.64
CA ALA A 633 -10.43 -16.75 -39.45
C ALA A 633 -9.18 -16.87 -38.58
N TYR A 634 -8.88 -15.89 -37.74
CA TYR A 634 -7.75 -15.97 -36.80
C TYR A 634 -7.86 -17.16 -35.83
N LEU A 635 -9.03 -17.42 -35.26
CA LEU A 635 -9.23 -18.55 -34.34
C LEU A 635 -9.04 -19.90 -35.06
N ARG A 636 -9.50 -20.04 -36.30
CA ARG A 636 -9.30 -21.27 -37.09
C ARG A 636 -7.87 -21.42 -37.60
N ASP A 637 -7.30 -20.37 -38.17
CA ASP A 637 -6.05 -20.45 -38.91
C ASP A 637 -4.82 -20.35 -37.99
N GLU A 638 -4.84 -19.46 -37.01
CA GLU A 638 -3.71 -19.20 -36.11
C GLU A 638 -3.84 -19.98 -34.79
N LYS A 639 -5.06 -20.17 -34.29
CA LYS A 639 -5.31 -20.90 -33.02
C LYS A 639 -5.76 -22.34 -33.20
N LYS A 640 -6.06 -22.76 -34.43
CA LYS A 640 -6.50 -24.12 -34.76
C LYS A 640 -7.72 -24.56 -33.94
N LEU A 641 -8.62 -23.62 -33.62
CA LEU A 641 -9.86 -23.90 -32.90
C LEU A 641 -10.94 -24.35 -33.88
N ASP A 642 -11.63 -25.44 -33.54
CA ASP A 642 -12.85 -25.87 -34.21
C ASP A 642 -14.05 -25.12 -33.66
N LEU A 643 -14.46 -24.05 -34.35
CA LEU A 643 -15.54 -23.16 -33.94
C LEU A 643 -16.91 -23.85 -33.86
N ALA A 644 -17.09 -25.07 -34.42
CA ALA A 644 -18.33 -25.82 -34.22
C ALA A 644 -18.59 -26.17 -32.75
N ASN A 645 -17.53 -26.23 -31.93
CA ASN A 645 -17.60 -26.48 -30.49
C ASN A 645 -17.67 -25.20 -29.64
N TRP A 646 -17.85 -24.03 -30.27
CA TRP A 646 -17.84 -22.73 -29.60
C TRP A 646 -19.06 -21.90 -29.97
N LYS A 647 -19.56 -21.11 -29.02
CA LYS A 647 -20.65 -20.14 -29.26
C LYS A 647 -20.15 -18.73 -29.00
N LEU A 648 -20.52 -17.77 -29.84
CA LEU A 648 -20.25 -16.35 -29.58
C LEU A 648 -21.17 -15.87 -28.46
N VAL A 649 -20.59 -15.29 -27.39
CA VAL A 649 -21.34 -14.80 -26.20
C VAL A 649 -21.25 -13.31 -25.99
N GLU A 650 -20.30 -12.63 -26.63
CA GLU A 650 -20.10 -11.19 -26.50
C GLU A 650 -19.59 -10.62 -27.81
N ALA A 651 -20.22 -9.55 -28.30
CA ALA A 651 -19.83 -8.85 -29.52
C ALA A 651 -20.02 -7.34 -29.34
N THR A 652 -18.93 -6.67 -28.98
CA THR A 652 -18.91 -5.24 -28.65
C THR A 652 -18.06 -4.46 -29.65
N SER A 653 -18.44 -3.22 -29.87
CA SER A 653 -17.86 -2.30 -30.84
C SER A 653 -17.69 -0.93 -30.18
N LYS A 654 -16.55 -0.30 -30.44
CA LYS A 654 -16.23 1.04 -29.97
C LYS A 654 -15.83 1.90 -31.15
N LYS A 655 -16.61 2.94 -31.41
CA LYS A 655 -16.33 3.88 -32.50
C LYS A 655 -15.28 4.89 -32.07
N HIS A 656 -14.16 4.87 -32.77
CA HIS A 656 -13.12 5.88 -32.67
C HIS A 656 -13.26 6.89 -33.83
N PRO A 657 -12.61 8.07 -33.77
CA PRO A 657 -12.69 9.06 -34.85
C PRO A 657 -12.29 8.55 -36.24
N ALA A 658 -11.32 7.63 -36.31
CA ALA A 658 -10.73 7.17 -37.57
C ALA A 658 -10.74 5.64 -37.76
N ARG A 659 -11.43 4.88 -36.88
CA ARG A 659 -11.59 3.42 -36.96
C ARG A 659 -12.72 2.91 -36.07
N ILE A 660 -13.05 1.63 -36.16
CA ILE A 660 -13.92 0.94 -35.20
C ILE A 660 -13.16 -0.25 -34.64
N ASP A 661 -13.12 -0.36 -33.31
CA ASP A 661 -12.50 -1.49 -32.63
C ASP A 661 -13.59 -2.42 -32.10
N HIS A 662 -13.50 -3.70 -32.44
CA HIS A 662 -14.45 -4.74 -32.03
C HIS A 662 -13.81 -5.68 -31.01
N THR A 663 -14.57 -6.15 -30.03
CA THR A 663 -14.14 -7.19 -29.08
C THR A 663 -15.17 -8.31 -29.09
N PHE A 664 -14.66 -9.53 -29.25
CA PHE A 664 -15.48 -10.72 -29.33
C PHE A 664 -15.04 -11.74 -28.27
N THR A 665 -16.01 -12.40 -27.64
CA THR A 665 -15.77 -13.51 -26.71
C THR A 665 -16.57 -14.72 -27.15
N TRP A 666 -15.90 -15.86 -27.32
CA TRP A 666 -16.51 -17.17 -27.55
C TRP A 666 -16.43 -18.02 -26.29
N GLU A 667 -17.41 -18.88 -26.11
CA GLU A 667 -17.52 -19.85 -25.02
C GLU A 667 -17.55 -21.27 -25.59
N GLU A 668 -16.71 -22.16 -25.07
CA GLU A 668 -16.71 -23.57 -25.43
C GLU A 668 -18.01 -24.23 -24.95
N LEU A 669 -18.65 -25.03 -25.81
CA LEU A 669 -19.88 -25.75 -25.49
C LEU A 669 -19.66 -26.77 -24.37
N ALA A 670 -18.47 -27.38 -24.33
CA ALA A 670 -18.06 -28.26 -23.25
C ALA A 670 -17.84 -27.46 -21.96
N SER A 671 -18.31 -28.00 -20.84
CA SER A 671 -18.14 -27.41 -19.51
C SER A 671 -17.49 -28.37 -18.54
N VAL A 672 -16.90 -27.82 -17.48
CA VAL A 672 -16.49 -28.56 -16.28
C VAL A 672 -17.43 -28.12 -15.16
N GLY A 673 -18.46 -28.93 -14.89
CA GLY A 673 -19.60 -28.47 -14.11
C GLY A 673 -20.33 -27.36 -14.87
N GLU A 674 -20.46 -26.18 -14.27
CA GLU A 674 -21.03 -24.96 -14.88
C GLU A 674 -19.95 -23.96 -15.34
N ALA A 675 -18.66 -24.31 -15.20
CA ALA A 675 -17.57 -23.47 -15.69
C ALA A 675 -17.25 -23.78 -17.15
N HIS A 676 -17.05 -22.73 -17.95
CA HIS A 676 -16.73 -22.82 -19.37
C HIS A 676 -15.38 -22.19 -19.69
N VAL A 677 -14.69 -22.74 -20.69
CA VAL A 677 -13.52 -22.08 -21.29
C VAL A 677 -14.00 -20.99 -22.23
N ARG A 678 -13.41 -19.79 -22.13
CA ARG A 678 -13.70 -18.66 -23.02
C ARG A 678 -12.45 -18.17 -23.73
N ALA A 679 -12.59 -17.85 -25.01
CA ALA A 679 -11.57 -17.21 -25.83
C ALA A 679 -12.04 -15.79 -26.16
N ARG A 680 -11.18 -14.80 -25.95
CA ARG A 680 -11.46 -13.39 -26.25
C ARG A 680 -10.36 -12.82 -27.13
N LEU A 681 -10.73 -11.99 -28.10
CA LEU A 681 -9.80 -11.18 -28.89
C LEU A 681 -10.43 -9.86 -29.31
N ARG A 682 -9.59 -8.96 -29.83
CA ARG A 682 -9.98 -7.67 -30.39
C ARG A 682 -9.65 -7.60 -31.89
N VAL A 683 -10.48 -6.89 -32.64
CA VAL A 683 -10.21 -6.49 -34.03
C VAL A 683 -10.15 -4.98 -34.05
N GLN A 684 -8.94 -4.41 -34.08
CA GLN A 684 -8.68 -2.98 -34.04
C GLN A 684 -8.58 -2.44 -35.46
N GLY A 685 -9.64 -1.80 -35.94
CA GLY A 685 -9.83 -1.58 -37.36
C GLY A 685 -9.88 -2.91 -38.14
N ASP A 686 -8.78 -3.28 -38.80
CA ASP A 686 -8.63 -4.53 -39.55
C ASP A 686 -7.57 -5.48 -38.96
N GLU A 687 -6.91 -5.12 -37.87
CA GLU A 687 -5.89 -5.92 -37.19
C GLU A 687 -6.48 -6.76 -36.04
N VAL A 688 -6.18 -8.06 -36.01
CA VAL A 688 -6.52 -8.94 -34.88
C VAL A 688 -5.44 -8.86 -33.80
N SER A 689 -5.84 -8.58 -32.55
CA SER A 689 -4.98 -8.26 -31.42
C SER A 689 -5.59 -8.76 -30.11
N GLY A 690 -4.78 -8.97 -29.06
CA GLY A 690 -5.32 -9.18 -27.71
C GLY A 690 -5.98 -10.54 -27.45
N TYR A 691 -5.55 -11.60 -28.16
CA TYR A 691 -6.07 -12.96 -27.92
C TYR A 691 -5.69 -13.47 -26.53
N GLN A 692 -6.69 -13.97 -25.79
CA GLN A 692 -6.54 -14.62 -24.49
C GLN A 692 -7.57 -15.74 -24.30
N VAL A 693 -7.23 -16.73 -23.47
CA VAL A 693 -8.13 -17.83 -23.07
C VAL A 693 -8.20 -17.88 -21.54
N PHE A 694 -9.40 -18.09 -20.98
CA PHE A 694 -9.61 -18.13 -19.54
C PHE A 694 -10.81 -19.01 -19.17
N VAL A 695 -10.94 -19.37 -17.89
CA VAL A 695 -12.10 -20.12 -17.37
C VAL A 695 -13.12 -19.14 -16.78
N LYS A 696 -14.34 -19.11 -17.31
CA LYS A 696 -15.48 -18.42 -16.70
C LYS A 696 -16.16 -19.38 -15.72
N ILE A 697 -16.21 -18.99 -14.45
CA ILE A 697 -16.98 -19.67 -13.41
C ILE A 697 -18.36 -19.02 -13.25
N PRO A 698 -19.36 -19.72 -12.67
CA PRO A 698 -20.66 -19.12 -12.36
C PRO A 698 -20.53 -17.90 -11.43
N GLU A 699 -21.27 -16.82 -11.73
CA GLU A 699 -21.27 -15.61 -10.88
C GLU A 699 -21.69 -15.93 -9.44
N GLU A 700 -22.68 -16.79 -9.23
CA GLU A 700 -23.14 -17.18 -7.89
C GLU A 700 -22.04 -17.87 -7.08
N TRP A 701 -21.22 -18.71 -7.72
CA TRP A 701 -20.07 -19.31 -7.06
C TRP A 701 -19.03 -18.27 -6.65
N GLU A 702 -18.67 -17.35 -7.56
CA GLU A 702 -17.73 -16.28 -7.28
C GLU A 702 -18.24 -15.36 -6.16
N ARG A 703 -19.54 -15.06 -6.17
CA ARG A 703 -20.23 -14.27 -5.14
C ARG A 703 -20.12 -14.96 -3.77
N GLN A 704 -20.44 -16.25 -3.69
CA GLN A 704 -20.29 -17.03 -2.45
C GLN A 704 -18.83 -17.08 -1.96
N GLN A 705 -17.85 -17.23 -2.85
CA GLN A 705 -16.43 -17.26 -2.46
C GLN A 705 -15.86 -15.88 -2.11
N THR A 706 -16.44 -14.79 -2.61
CA THR A 706 -16.00 -13.41 -2.31
C THR A 706 -16.76 -12.79 -1.14
N GLU A 707 -17.84 -13.44 -0.67
CA GLU A 707 -18.64 -12.97 0.46
C GLU A 707 -17.78 -12.62 1.68
N LYS A 708 -18.10 -11.48 2.31
CA LYS A 708 -17.48 -11.02 3.55
C LYS A 708 -18.49 -11.06 4.67
N THR A 709 -18.50 -12.19 5.39
CA THR A 709 -19.36 -12.40 6.56
C THR A 709 -18.91 -11.56 7.76
N MET A 710 -19.75 -11.46 8.79
CA MET A 710 -19.38 -10.81 10.06
C MET A 710 -18.13 -11.44 10.69
N ALA A 711 -18.00 -12.78 10.63
CA ALA A 711 -16.82 -13.48 11.13
C ALA A 711 -15.53 -13.07 10.39
N TRP A 712 -15.62 -12.85 9.07
CA TRP A 712 -14.50 -12.35 8.27
C TRP A 712 -14.06 -10.95 8.75
N TYR A 713 -15.02 -10.04 8.98
CA TYR A 713 -14.73 -8.69 9.49
C TYR A 713 -14.18 -8.70 10.92
N LEU A 714 -14.74 -9.52 11.81
CA LEU A 714 -14.25 -9.68 13.18
C LEU A 714 -12.80 -10.16 13.20
N HIS A 715 -12.45 -11.11 12.33
CA HIS A 715 -11.08 -11.57 12.20
C HIS A 715 -10.16 -10.50 11.61
N LEU A 716 -10.56 -9.79 10.55
CA LEU A 716 -9.74 -8.73 9.95
C LEU A 716 -9.43 -7.63 10.98
N VAL A 717 -10.46 -7.12 11.66
CA VAL A 717 -10.28 -6.08 12.68
C VAL A 717 -9.51 -6.63 13.88
N GLY A 718 -9.83 -7.85 14.34
CA GLY A 718 -9.11 -8.51 15.41
C GLY A 718 -7.63 -8.72 15.10
N GLN A 719 -7.28 -9.05 13.86
CA GLN A 719 -5.91 -9.16 13.36
C GLN A 719 -5.18 -7.83 13.42
N ILE A 720 -5.79 -6.76 12.91
CA ILE A 720 -5.22 -5.41 12.95
C ILE A 720 -5.01 -4.97 14.41
N LEU A 721 -6.04 -5.09 15.25
CA LEU A 721 -5.98 -4.72 16.67
C LEU A 721 -4.93 -5.53 17.44
N PHE A 722 -4.77 -6.81 17.14
CA PHE A 722 -3.77 -7.66 17.76
C PHE A 722 -2.35 -7.18 17.44
N TYR A 723 -2.01 -6.99 16.16
CA TYR A 723 -0.65 -6.56 15.77
C TYR A 723 -0.35 -5.12 16.17
N VAL A 724 -1.30 -4.20 15.99
CA VAL A 724 -1.16 -2.80 16.44
C VAL A 724 -1.05 -2.72 17.95
N GLY A 725 -1.92 -3.43 18.69
CA GLY A 725 -1.90 -3.48 20.15
C GLY A 725 -0.59 -4.05 20.70
N LEU A 726 -0.08 -5.13 20.09
CA LEU A 726 1.22 -5.70 20.45
C LEU A 726 2.37 -4.71 20.19
N GLY A 727 2.41 -4.10 18.99
CA GLY A 727 3.43 -3.11 18.63
C GLY A 727 3.42 -1.89 19.55
N VAL A 728 2.24 -1.32 19.82
CA VAL A 728 2.07 -0.19 20.76
C VAL A 728 2.51 -0.58 22.17
N THR A 729 2.15 -1.78 22.64
CA THR A 729 2.56 -2.26 23.97
C THR A 729 4.09 -2.36 24.09
N VAL A 730 4.74 -2.95 23.09
CA VAL A 730 6.21 -3.04 23.00
C VAL A 730 6.85 -1.65 23.05
N LEU A 731 6.34 -0.70 22.27
CA LEU A 731 6.84 0.67 22.23
C LEU A 731 6.60 1.42 23.56
N VAL A 732 5.40 1.32 24.15
CA VAL A 732 5.08 1.96 25.45
C VAL A 732 6.01 1.46 26.55
N ILE A 733 6.28 0.15 26.60
CA ILE A 733 7.22 -0.43 27.55
C ILE A 733 8.62 0.12 27.30
N PHE A 734 9.09 0.15 26.05
CA PHE A 734 10.38 0.72 25.71
C PHE A 734 10.50 2.20 26.13
N PHE A 735 9.55 3.04 25.74
CA PHE A 735 9.55 4.48 26.07
C PHE A 735 9.47 4.76 27.58
N ARG A 736 8.70 3.96 28.35
CA ARG A 736 8.63 4.09 29.81
C ARG A 736 9.95 3.77 30.52
N ASN A 737 10.83 3.00 29.87
CA ASN A 737 12.08 2.52 30.46
C ASN A 737 13.32 3.15 29.82
N LEU A 738 13.19 4.23 29.06
CA LEU A 738 14.35 4.90 28.44
C LEU A 738 15.40 5.41 29.44
N LYS A 739 15.00 5.64 30.69
CA LYS A 739 15.90 6.07 31.77
C LYS A 739 16.72 4.94 32.40
N THR A 740 16.41 3.68 32.10
CA THR A 740 17.11 2.55 32.74
C THR A 740 18.49 2.34 32.08
N PRO A 741 19.52 1.90 32.83
CA PRO A 741 20.84 1.61 32.27
C PRO A 741 20.80 0.61 31.11
N THR A 742 19.84 -0.32 31.13
CA THR A 742 19.60 -1.29 30.05
C THR A 742 19.18 -0.64 28.72
N ALA A 743 18.44 0.47 28.75
CA ALA A 743 18.06 1.21 27.54
C ALA A 743 19.21 2.11 27.04
N ALA A 744 20.08 2.57 27.94
CA ALA A 744 21.29 3.32 27.59
C ALA A 744 22.38 2.42 26.98
N GLY A 745 22.48 1.16 27.41
CA GLY A 745 23.45 0.17 26.94
C GLY A 745 23.10 -0.52 25.61
N VAL A 746 22.17 0.00 24.82
CA VAL A 746 21.84 -0.55 23.49
C VAL A 746 22.96 -0.20 22.49
N PRO A 747 23.61 -1.19 21.83
CA PRO A 747 24.76 -0.94 20.94
C PRO A 747 24.32 -0.47 19.54
N TRP A 748 23.68 0.70 19.47
CA TRP A 748 23.11 1.26 18.23
C TRP A 748 24.09 1.30 17.05
N ARG A 749 25.38 1.59 17.29
CA ARG A 749 26.40 1.61 16.23
C ARG A 749 26.55 0.26 15.52
N ARG A 750 26.47 -0.85 16.26
CA ARG A 750 26.56 -2.21 15.68
C ARG A 750 25.31 -2.53 14.84
N PHE A 751 24.13 -2.20 15.36
CA PHE A 751 22.87 -2.43 14.64
C PHE A 751 22.71 -1.53 13.41
N ALA A 752 23.29 -0.33 13.42
CA ALA A 752 23.38 0.53 12.25
C ALA A 752 24.16 -0.14 11.10
N THR A 753 25.24 -0.86 11.40
CA THR A 753 26.00 -1.63 10.40
C THR A 753 25.19 -2.80 9.84
N TRP A 754 24.41 -3.50 10.66
CA TRP A 754 23.55 -4.60 10.17
C TRP A 754 22.41 -4.08 9.31
N ALA A 755 21.78 -2.99 9.72
CA ALA A 755 20.78 -2.30 8.92
C ALA A 755 21.37 -1.79 7.59
N LEU A 756 22.64 -1.37 7.57
CA LEU A 756 23.34 -0.96 6.34
C LEU A 756 23.50 -2.12 5.35
N TRP A 757 23.83 -3.32 5.82
CA TRP A 757 23.81 -4.50 4.93
C TRP A 757 22.41 -4.77 4.38
N GLY A 758 21.37 -4.62 5.21
CA GLY A 758 19.99 -4.71 4.76
C GLY A 758 19.62 -3.67 3.70
N LEU A 759 20.15 -2.45 3.83
CA LEU A 759 20.01 -1.37 2.85
C LEU A 759 20.66 -1.76 1.52
N LEU A 760 21.94 -2.17 1.54
CA LEU A 760 22.69 -2.53 0.34
C LEU A 760 22.01 -3.68 -0.43
N ILE A 761 21.53 -4.70 0.28
CA ILE A 761 20.78 -5.81 -0.33
C ILE A 761 19.48 -5.32 -0.96
N THR A 762 18.76 -4.42 -0.30
CA THR A 762 17.54 -3.81 -0.86
C THR A 762 17.83 -3.06 -2.16
N LEU A 763 18.93 -2.32 -2.24
CA LEU A 763 19.37 -1.63 -3.46
C LEU A 763 19.71 -2.62 -4.59
N VAL A 764 20.41 -3.71 -4.29
CA VAL A 764 20.72 -4.77 -5.27
C VAL A 764 19.45 -5.45 -5.78
N ASN A 765 18.51 -5.77 -4.88
CA ASN A 765 17.23 -6.37 -5.24
C ASN A 765 16.37 -5.44 -6.11
N PHE A 766 16.43 -4.13 -5.87
CA PHE A 766 15.78 -3.15 -6.73
C PHE A 766 16.35 -3.17 -8.15
N GLY A 767 17.68 -3.16 -8.29
CA GLY A 767 18.34 -3.27 -9.60
C GLY A 767 17.93 -4.55 -10.36
N ASN A 768 17.82 -5.68 -9.64
CA ASN A 768 17.36 -6.95 -10.21
C ASN A 768 15.90 -6.93 -10.70
N LYS A 769 15.06 -6.08 -10.11
CA LYS A 769 13.63 -5.92 -10.45
C LYS A 769 13.36 -4.83 -11.49
N LEU A 770 14.40 -4.17 -12.03
CA LEU A 770 14.22 -3.03 -12.91
C LEU A 770 13.38 -3.36 -14.16
N SER A 771 13.45 -4.59 -14.70
CA SER A 771 12.60 -4.99 -15.83
C SER A 771 11.11 -4.98 -15.48
N VAL A 772 10.73 -5.54 -14.32
CA VAL A 772 9.36 -5.56 -13.80
C VAL A 772 8.87 -4.15 -13.47
N LEU A 773 9.76 -3.34 -12.86
CA LEU A 773 9.45 -1.94 -12.57
C LEU A 773 9.19 -1.14 -13.86
N LEU A 774 9.99 -1.36 -14.91
CA LEU A 774 9.76 -0.76 -16.23
C LEU A 774 8.50 -1.29 -16.91
N PHE A 775 8.13 -2.55 -16.66
CA PHE A 775 6.89 -3.12 -17.19
C PHE A 775 5.65 -2.40 -16.62
N ALA A 776 5.73 -1.89 -15.39
CA ALA A 776 4.66 -1.12 -14.73
C ALA A 776 4.63 0.39 -15.11
N TYR A 777 5.47 0.84 -16.04
CA TYR A 777 5.52 2.25 -16.45
C TYR A 777 4.27 2.69 -17.21
N ASP A 778 3.56 3.71 -16.73
CA ASP A 778 2.45 4.33 -17.45
C ASP A 778 2.97 5.39 -18.44
N THR A 779 2.78 5.15 -19.75
CA THR A 779 3.22 6.06 -20.81
C THR A 779 2.47 7.39 -20.84
N GLN A 780 1.44 7.59 -20.01
CA GLN A 780 0.86 8.93 -19.80
C GLN A 780 1.80 9.86 -19.02
N ILE A 781 2.75 9.30 -18.28
CA ILE A 781 3.72 10.02 -17.47
C ILE A 781 5.03 10.10 -18.26
N PRO A 782 5.66 11.28 -18.43
CA PRO A 782 7.00 11.39 -19.02
C PRO A 782 8.00 10.46 -18.33
N PHE A 783 8.82 9.74 -19.10
CA PHE A 783 9.73 8.71 -18.57
C PHE A 783 10.67 9.25 -17.50
N LYS A 784 11.14 10.50 -17.63
CA LYS A 784 11.96 11.18 -16.62
C LYS A 784 11.24 11.34 -15.27
N SER A 785 9.95 11.67 -15.29
CA SER A 785 9.14 11.83 -14.08
C SER A 785 8.93 10.49 -13.41
N PHE A 786 8.63 9.45 -14.20
CA PHE A 786 8.55 8.08 -13.70
C PHE A 786 9.84 7.61 -13.02
N VAL A 787 11.01 7.81 -13.67
CA VAL A 787 12.31 7.44 -13.08
C VAL A 787 12.57 8.23 -11.79
N ALA A 788 12.24 9.52 -11.73
CA ALA A 788 12.38 10.32 -10.52
C ALA A 788 11.52 9.76 -9.37
N VAL A 789 10.24 9.45 -9.63
CA VAL A 789 9.34 8.83 -8.65
C VAL A 789 9.88 7.47 -8.19
N LEU A 790 10.38 6.65 -9.12
CA LEU A 790 10.96 5.35 -8.84
C LEU A 790 12.19 5.44 -7.91
N LEU A 791 13.12 6.37 -8.20
CA LEU A 791 14.33 6.57 -7.40
C LEU A 791 14.02 7.14 -6.01
N VAL A 792 13.04 8.03 -5.91
CA VAL A 792 12.56 8.51 -4.61
C VAL A 792 11.89 7.38 -3.82
N GLY A 793 11.05 6.58 -4.46
CA GLY A 793 10.44 5.40 -3.86
C GLY A 793 11.49 4.40 -3.34
N LEU A 794 12.57 4.19 -4.11
CA LEU A 794 13.73 3.41 -3.67
C LEU A 794 14.39 4.01 -2.43
N LEU A 795 14.70 5.32 -2.44
CA LEU A 795 15.34 6.01 -1.32
C LEU A 795 14.49 5.86 -0.04
N LEU A 796 13.18 6.13 -0.13
CA LEU A 796 12.26 6.05 1.00
C LEU A 796 12.07 4.61 1.48
N GLY A 797 11.87 3.65 0.56
CA GLY A 797 11.74 2.24 0.92
C GLY A 797 13.00 1.68 1.57
N ALA A 798 14.17 2.03 1.05
CA ALA A 798 15.47 1.62 1.59
C ALA A 798 15.71 2.26 2.97
N ALA A 799 15.41 3.54 3.15
CA ALA A 799 15.48 4.22 4.44
C ALA A 799 14.50 3.61 5.47
N ALA A 800 13.26 3.35 5.08
CA ALA A 800 12.25 2.75 5.96
C ALA A 800 12.67 1.34 6.41
N PHE A 801 13.18 0.51 5.50
CA PHE A 801 13.64 -0.82 5.83
C PHE A 801 14.91 -0.81 6.70
N TYR A 802 15.84 0.10 6.42
CA TYR A 802 17.00 0.37 7.30
C TYR A 802 16.54 0.72 8.72
N SER A 803 15.62 1.69 8.86
CA SER A 803 15.08 2.11 10.16
C SER A 803 14.37 0.96 10.86
N LEU A 804 13.57 0.17 10.15
CA LEU A 804 12.87 -0.99 10.70
C LEU A 804 13.85 -1.99 11.32
N LEU A 805 14.87 -2.43 10.58
CA LEU A 805 15.88 -3.35 11.11
C LEU A 805 16.65 -2.74 12.27
N PHE A 806 17.09 -1.48 12.13
CA PHE A 806 17.81 -0.75 13.16
C PHE A 806 17.04 -0.71 14.49
N PHE A 807 15.76 -0.33 14.45
CA PHE A 807 14.92 -0.26 15.64
C PHE A 807 14.53 -1.63 16.18
N LEU A 808 14.22 -2.62 15.31
CA LEU A 808 13.88 -3.97 15.77
C LEU A 808 15.04 -4.63 16.52
N PHE A 809 16.28 -4.50 16.04
CA PHE A 809 17.45 -5.03 16.76
C PHE A 809 17.71 -4.27 18.07
N GLY A 810 17.50 -2.95 18.10
CA GLY A 810 17.57 -2.17 19.33
C GLY A 810 16.54 -2.59 20.38
N LEU A 811 15.29 -2.80 19.96
CA LEU A 811 14.23 -3.33 20.80
C LEU A 811 14.56 -4.75 21.27
N ALA A 812 15.02 -5.62 20.37
CA ALA A 812 15.42 -6.98 20.69
C ALA A 812 16.47 -6.99 21.81
N TRP A 813 17.52 -6.18 21.65
CA TRP A 813 18.57 -6.03 22.66
C TRP A 813 18.01 -5.54 23.99
N PHE A 814 17.20 -4.49 23.99
CA PHE A 814 16.60 -3.94 25.21
C PHE A 814 15.77 -4.98 25.98
N PHE A 815 14.88 -5.71 25.30
CA PHE A 815 14.03 -6.70 25.95
C PHE A 815 14.84 -7.90 26.46
N LEU A 816 15.80 -8.37 25.66
CA LEU A 816 16.65 -9.51 26.05
C LEU A 816 17.61 -9.17 27.19
N SER A 817 18.29 -8.02 27.14
CA SER A 817 19.26 -7.62 28.16
C SER A 817 18.59 -7.44 29.52
N ARG A 818 17.34 -6.96 29.54
CA ARG A 818 16.56 -6.81 30.77
C ARG A 818 16.25 -8.14 31.45
N VAL A 819 16.03 -9.19 30.68
CA VAL A 819 15.64 -10.51 31.22
C VAL A 819 16.87 -11.35 31.55
N PHE A 820 17.92 -11.28 30.73
CA PHE A 820 19.03 -12.23 30.78
C PHE A 820 20.38 -11.60 31.15
N GLY A 821 20.52 -10.28 31.20
CA GLY A 821 21.79 -9.57 31.38
C GLY A 821 22.55 -9.41 30.06
N SER A 822 23.25 -8.28 29.87
CA SER A 822 23.98 -7.97 28.62
C SER A 822 25.17 -8.90 28.38
N GLU A 823 25.85 -9.30 29.45
CA GLU A 823 27.01 -10.19 29.46
C GLU A 823 26.68 -11.64 29.05
N ARG A 824 25.39 -11.99 29.08
CA ARG A 824 24.90 -13.32 28.68
C ARG A 824 24.35 -13.36 27.25
N LEU A 825 24.28 -12.21 26.57
CA LEU A 825 23.80 -12.14 25.20
C LEU A 825 24.92 -12.58 24.23
N PRO A 826 24.67 -13.63 23.43
CA PRO A 826 25.67 -14.13 22.50
C PRO A 826 25.84 -13.23 21.28
N SER A 827 27.03 -13.29 20.70
CA SER A 827 27.45 -12.55 19.52
C SER A 827 27.62 -13.49 18.31
N TRP A 828 27.75 -12.91 17.11
CA TRP A 828 27.93 -13.69 15.87
C TRP A 828 29.37 -14.26 15.77
N ARG A 829 30.34 -13.65 16.45
CA ARG A 829 31.76 -14.04 16.49
C ARG A 829 32.27 -14.17 17.93
N GLY A 830 33.30 -14.98 18.16
CA GLY A 830 33.95 -15.11 19.48
C GLY A 830 33.14 -15.90 20.53
N MET A 831 32.20 -16.74 20.10
CA MET A 831 31.44 -17.64 20.98
C MET A 831 32.18 -18.97 21.18
N PRO A 832 31.89 -19.75 22.25
CA PRO A 832 32.53 -21.05 22.45
C PRO A 832 32.25 -22.04 21.31
N ALA A 833 33.15 -23.02 21.10
CA ALA A 833 33.02 -24.06 20.07
C ALA A 833 31.64 -24.75 20.07
N ALA A 834 31.06 -24.99 21.25
CA ALA A 834 29.75 -25.61 21.40
C ALA A 834 28.59 -24.75 20.86
N TYR A 835 28.70 -23.41 20.87
CA TYR A 835 27.70 -22.51 20.27
C TYR A 835 27.61 -22.71 18.76
N TYR A 836 28.76 -22.80 18.10
CA TYR A 836 28.85 -23.00 16.66
C TYR A 836 28.44 -24.41 16.25
N ARG A 837 28.83 -25.43 17.04
CA ARG A 837 28.33 -26.80 16.90
C ARG A 837 26.80 -26.84 16.89
N ASP A 838 26.19 -26.25 17.91
CA ASP A 838 24.74 -26.25 18.05
C ASP A 838 24.09 -25.43 16.94
N ALA A 839 24.66 -24.28 16.55
CA ALA A 839 24.15 -23.47 15.45
C ALA A 839 24.09 -24.25 14.13
N PHE A 840 25.12 -25.03 13.82
CA PHE A 840 25.17 -25.87 12.63
C PHE A 840 24.07 -26.93 12.64
N TRP A 841 23.96 -27.72 13.71
CA TRP A 841 22.97 -28.78 13.79
C TRP A 841 21.54 -28.27 13.89
N LEU A 842 21.33 -27.15 14.59
CA LEU A 842 20.04 -26.47 14.65
C LEU A 842 19.63 -25.87 13.30
N ALA A 843 20.58 -25.30 12.55
CA ALA A 843 20.31 -24.83 11.20
C ALA A 843 19.87 -25.99 10.29
N LEU A 844 20.61 -27.10 10.29
CA LEU A 844 20.31 -28.27 9.46
C LEU A 844 18.96 -28.90 9.84
N ALA A 845 18.79 -29.26 11.12
CA ALA A 845 17.58 -29.93 11.59
C ALA A 845 16.36 -28.99 11.59
N GLY A 846 16.53 -27.73 12.02
CA GLY A 846 15.46 -26.73 12.04
C GLY A 846 14.94 -26.40 10.65
N THR A 847 15.81 -26.33 9.64
CA THR A 847 15.40 -26.17 8.24
C THR A 847 14.55 -27.37 7.79
N GLY A 848 14.98 -28.60 8.10
CA GLY A 848 14.21 -29.81 7.82
C GLY A 848 12.83 -29.83 8.50
N VAL A 849 12.76 -29.42 9.77
CA VAL A 849 11.51 -29.30 10.52
C VAL A 849 10.57 -28.29 9.88
N LEU A 850 11.02 -27.06 9.60
CA LEU A 850 10.16 -26.01 9.07
C LEU A 850 9.67 -26.33 7.64
N LEU A 851 10.51 -26.88 6.78
CA LEU A 851 10.11 -27.33 5.45
C LEU A 851 9.16 -28.54 5.52
N GLY A 852 9.37 -29.47 6.45
CA GLY A 852 8.46 -30.59 6.71
C GLY A 852 7.11 -30.13 7.24
N LEU A 853 7.07 -29.17 8.16
CA LEU A 853 5.84 -28.56 8.66
C LEU A 853 5.06 -27.85 7.53
N ALA A 854 5.75 -27.25 6.56
CA ALA A 854 5.10 -26.70 5.37
C ALA A 854 4.38 -27.76 4.52
N ARG A 855 4.71 -29.06 4.68
CA ARG A 855 3.97 -30.18 4.08
C ARG A 855 2.77 -30.64 4.89
N LEU A 856 2.71 -30.34 6.19
CA LEU A 856 1.64 -30.78 7.07
C LEU A 856 0.26 -30.36 6.54
N GLN A 857 0.16 -29.15 5.99
CA GLN A 857 -1.09 -28.66 5.39
C GLN A 857 -1.58 -29.52 4.20
N PHE A 858 -0.68 -30.12 3.42
CA PHE A 858 -1.04 -30.98 2.29
C PHE A 858 -1.46 -32.36 2.77
N LEU A 859 -0.75 -32.91 3.76
CA LEU A 859 -1.12 -34.16 4.40
C LEU A 859 -2.50 -34.05 5.06
N LEU A 860 -2.72 -32.99 5.84
CA LEU A 860 -4.01 -32.71 6.46
C LEU A 860 -5.10 -32.43 5.43
N ALA A 861 -4.79 -31.85 4.28
CA ALA A 861 -5.78 -31.67 3.22
C ALA A 861 -6.24 -32.99 2.58
N ARG A 862 -5.41 -34.05 2.61
CA ARG A 862 -5.78 -35.40 2.15
C ARG A 862 -6.67 -36.13 3.16
N ILE A 863 -6.36 -36.01 4.45
CA ILE A 863 -7.06 -36.72 5.53
C ILE A 863 -8.33 -35.95 5.95
N TRP A 864 -8.27 -34.62 5.90
CA TRP A 864 -9.38 -33.71 6.22
C TRP A 864 -9.58 -32.69 5.08
N PRO A 865 -10.24 -33.11 3.98
CA PRO A 865 -10.64 -32.22 2.91
C PRO A 865 -11.61 -31.16 3.44
N THR A 866 -11.31 -29.90 3.16
CA THR A 866 -12.16 -28.76 3.56
C THR A 866 -12.49 -27.91 2.35
N ALA A 867 -13.62 -27.21 2.43
CA ALA A 867 -13.97 -26.16 1.49
C ALA A 867 -13.05 -24.95 1.70
N LYS A 868 -12.16 -24.69 0.76
CA LYS A 868 -11.30 -23.50 0.78
C LYS A 868 -12.04 -22.32 0.16
N LYS A 869 -11.66 -21.10 0.54
CA LYS A 869 -12.16 -19.85 -0.05
C LYS A 869 -11.58 -19.60 -1.46
N ALA A 870 -10.30 -19.92 -1.61
CA ALA A 870 -9.54 -19.76 -2.83
C ALA A 870 -8.34 -20.71 -2.81
N LEU A 871 -7.78 -21.02 -3.98
CA LEU A 871 -6.63 -21.89 -4.16
C LEU A 871 -5.63 -21.24 -5.12
N GLY A 872 -4.49 -20.75 -4.60
CA GLY A 872 -3.42 -20.19 -5.44
C GLY A 872 -2.69 -21.25 -6.27
N ASP A 873 -1.85 -20.78 -7.18
CA ASP A 873 -0.88 -21.57 -7.94
C ASP A 873 0.42 -21.79 -7.16
N GLY A 874 1.34 -22.55 -7.77
CA GLY A 874 2.64 -22.91 -7.21
C GLY A 874 3.83 -22.46 -8.06
N LEU A 875 3.69 -21.40 -8.85
CA LEU A 875 4.77 -20.92 -9.70
C LEU A 875 5.92 -20.31 -8.87
N PRO A 876 7.17 -20.51 -9.30
CA PRO A 876 8.31 -19.88 -8.63
C PRO A 876 8.36 -18.38 -8.93
N ALA A 877 8.57 -17.56 -7.92
CA ALA A 877 8.73 -16.12 -8.07
C ALA A 877 10.14 -15.74 -8.57
N GLY A 878 10.25 -14.59 -9.23
CA GLY A 878 11.53 -13.96 -9.59
C GLY A 878 12.27 -14.59 -10.77
N LEU A 879 11.55 -15.29 -11.65
CA LEU A 879 12.11 -15.84 -12.89
C LEU A 879 12.52 -14.75 -13.88
N ASP A 880 11.88 -13.58 -13.80
CA ASP A 880 12.08 -12.39 -14.61
C ASP A 880 13.18 -11.44 -14.09
N PHE A 881 13.84 -11.79 -12.97
CA PHE A 881 14.95 -11.00 -12.44
C PHE A 881 16.23 -11.18 -13.26
N TYR A 882 17.06 -10.14 -13.32
CA TYR A 882 18.33 -10.19 -14.06
C TYR A 882 19.31 -11.25 -13.52
N VAL A 883 19.39 -11.37 -12.19
CA VAL A 883 20.19 -12.38 -11.48
C VAL A 883 19.31 -13.01 -10.38
N PRO A 884 18.50 -14.04 -10.69
CA PRO A 884 17.61 -14.67 -9.72
C PRO A 884 18.33 -15.15 -8.45
N ALA A 885 19.55 -15.68 -8.58
CA ALA A 885 20.34 -16.11 -7.43
C ALA A 885 20.68 -14.98 -6.46
N ALA A 886 21.10 -13.81 -6.97
CA ALA A 886 21.43 -12.66 -6.14
C ALA A 886 20.21 -12.17 -5.36
N SER A 887 19.04 -12.12 -6.02
CA SER A 887 17.78 -11.76 -5.34
C SER A 887 17.35 -12.80 -4.31
N ALA A 888 17.48 -14.10 -4.60
CA ALA A 888 17.16 -15.17 -3.67
C ALA A 888 18.07 -15.13 -2.43
N ILE A 889 19.39 -14.97 -2.62
CA ILE A 889 20.37 -14.87 -1.55
C ILE A 889 20.13 -13.61 -0.72
N GLY A 890 19.97 -12.46 -1.36
CA GLY A 890 19.67 -11.21 -0.70
C GLY A 890 18.39 -11.29 0.13
N SER A 891 17.30 -11.78 -0.45
CA SER A 891 16.01 -11.94 0.24
C SER A 891 16.10 -12.93 1.41
N ALA A 892 16.89 -14.00 1.29
CA ALA A 892 17.12 -14.94 2.39
C ALA A 892 17.88 -14.31 3.55
N VAL A 893 18.90 -13.48 3.28
CA VAL A 893 19.63 -12.74 4.32
C VAL A 893 18.69 -11.72 5.00
N LEU A 894 17.89 -10.98 4.23
CA LEU A 894 16.91 -10.05 4.79
C LEU A 894 15.87 -10.75 5.66
N ALA A 895 15.32 -11.86 5.19
CA ALA A 895 14.40 -12.69 5.96
C ALA A 895 15.06 -13.22 7.25
N GLY A 896 16.30 -13.69 7.16
CA GLY A 896 17.09 -14.14 8.31
C GLY A 896 17.27 -13.05 9.37
N LEU A 897 17.66 -11.84 8.96
CA LEU A 897 17.82 -10.69 9.86
C LEU A 897 16.48 -10.30 10.51
N PHE A 898 15.43 -10.17 9.69
CA PHE A 898 14.11 -9.75 10.15
C PHE A 898 13.49 -10.76 11.13
N VAL A 899 13.49 -12.06 10.78
CA VAL A 899 12.95 -13.12 11.63
C VAL A 899 13.73 -13.23 12.94
N THR A 900 15.06 -13.11 12.89
CA THR A 900 15.90 -13.15 14.11
C THR A 900 15.55 -11.99 15.04
N ALA A 901 15.44 -10.76 14.53
CA ALA A 901 15.08 -9.60 15.32
C ALA A 901 13.65 -9.74 15.90
N LEU A 902 12.70 -10.19 15.10
CA LEU A 902 11.31 -10.37 15.53
C LEU A 902 11.17 -11.45 16.62
N VAL A 903 11.80 -12.61 16.43
CA VAL A 903 11.82 -13.69 17.44
C VAL A 903 12.49 -13.22 18.72
N ALA A 904 13.58 -12.46 18.62
CA ALA A 904 14.28 -11.91 19.78
C ALA A 904 13.42 -10.90 20.57
N VAL A 905 12.73 -9.98 19.88
CA VAL A 905 11.76 -9.07 20.51
C VAL A 905 10.64 -9.86 21.18
N ALA A 906 10.03 -10.80 20.46
CA ALA A 906 8.91 -11.60 20.97
C ALA A 906 9.31 -12.44 22.19
N ALA A 907 10.45 -13.14 22.12
CA ALA A 907 10.97 -13.96 23.21
C ALA A 907 11.31 -13.11 24.44
N GLY A 908 12.00 -11.98 24.26
CA GLY A 908 12.32 -11.06 25.35
C GLY A 908 11.09 -10.42 25.98
N PHE A 909 10.12 -10.00 25.16
CA PHE A 909 8.84 -9.46 25.64
C PHE A 909 8.06 -10.50 26.45
N VAL A 910 7.87 -11.70 25.91
CA VAL A 910 7.13 -12.76 26.59
C VAL A 910 7.82 -13.19 27.88
N ALA A 911 9.14 -13.42 27.86
CA ALA A 911 9.89 -13.83 29.05
C ALA A 911 9.91 -12.74 30.14
N GLY A 912 9.98 -11.46 29.74
CA GLY A 912 10.01 -10.35 30.68
C GLY A 912 8.65 -9.97 31.27
N TYR A 913 7.58 -10.06 30.48
CA TYR A 913 6.29 -9.42 30.79
C TYR A 913 5.09 -10.36 30.79
N VAL A 914 5.17 -11.55 30.19
CA VAL A 914 4.07 -12.53 30.12
C VAL A 914 4.47 -13.78 30.91
N ARG A 915 4.43 -13.70 32.25
CA ARG A 915 4.99 -14.74 33.14
C ARG A 915 4.08 -15.94 33.35
N GLN A 916 2.75 -15.76 33.27
CA GLN A 916 1.81 -16.81 33.58
C GLN A 916 1.59 -17.73 32.36
N ARG A 917 1.68 -19.05 32.54
CA ARG A 917 1.59 -20.03 31.44
C ARG A 917 0.30 -19.92 30.63
N TRP A 918 -0.83 -19.65 31.29
CA TRP A 918 -2.12 -19.50 30.58
C TRP A 918 -2.16 -18.24 29.70
N GLN A 919 -1.46 -17.16 30.08
CA GLN A 919 -1.35 -15.95 29.26
C GLN A 919 -0.48 -16.21 28.02
N GLN A 920 0.60 -17.00 28.18
CA GLN A 920 1.44 -17.42 27.06
C GLN A 920 0.67 -18.30 26.09
N LEU A 921 -0.09 -19.29 26.59
CA LEU A 921 -0.97 -20.15 25.78
C LEU A 921 -2.05 -19.32 25.09
N GLY A 922 -2.67 -18.37 25.79
CA GLY A 922 -3.64 -17.45 25.21
C GLY A 922 -3.05 -16.59 24.09
N LEU A 923 -1.83 -16.06 24.27
CA LEU A 923 -1.14 -15.28 23.24
C LEU A 923 -0.83 -16.13 21.99
N VAL A 924 -0.36 -17.36 22.18
CA VAL A 924 -0.10 -18.30 21.08
C VAL A 924 -1.38 -18.66 20.35
N LEU A 925 -2.48 -18.91 21.06
CA LEU A 925 -3.79 -19.18 20.46
C LEU A 925 -4.30 -17.98 19.67
N CYS A 926 -4.26 -16.77 20.24
CA CYS A 926 -4.64 -15.55 19.55
C CYS A 926 -3.79 -15.32 18.29
N LEU A 927 -2.48 -15.52 18.37
CA LEU A 927 -1.58 -15.41 17.23
C LEU A 927 -1.93 -16.45 16.15
N ALA A 928 -2.20 -17.70 16.52
CA ALA A 928 -2.63 -18.75 15.59
C ALA A 928 -3.94 -18.38 14.88
N VAL A 929 -4.92 -17.86 15.64
CA VAL A 929 -6.20 -17.38 15.11
C VAL A 929 -5.98 -16.24 14.14
N VAL A 930 -5.19 -15.24 14.51
CA VAL A 930 -4.92 -14.05 13.69
C VAL A 930 -4.11 -14.36 12.42
N MET A 931 -3.26 -15.40 12.45
CA MET A 931 -2.54 -15.88 11.26
C MET A 931 -3.40 -16.74 10.31
N SER A 932 -4.63 -17.12 10.71
CA SER A 932 -5.48 -18.07 9.98
C SER A 932 -6.57 -17.41 9.14
N GLY A 933 -6.19 -16.48 8.26
CA GLY A 933 -7.13 -15.75 7.38
C GLY A 933 -7.63 -16.53 6.15
N GLY A 934 -8.66 -15.98 5.49
CA GLY A 934 -9.13 -16.45 4.17
C GLY A 934 -9.64 -17.89 4.15
N TRP A 935 -10.44 -18.30 5.13
CA TRP A 935 -11.03 -19.64 5.20
C TRP A 935 -12.33 -19.74 4.39
N GLY A 936 -12.62 -20.93 3.85
CA GLY A 936 -13.86 -21.20 3.11
C GLY A 936 -14.98 -21.84 3.93
N SER A 937 -14.66 -22.44 5.09
CA SER A 937 -15.64 -23.03 6.00
C SER A 937 -15.12 -23.04 7.45
N PRO A 938 -15.98 -23.26 8.47
CA PRO A 938 -15.52 -23.42 9.85
C PRO A 938 -14.48 -24.54 10.03
N ALA A 939 -14.63 -25.65 9.28
CA ALA A 939 -13.64 -26.73 9.27
C ALA A 939 -12.30 -26.30 8.65
N ASP A 940 -12.34 -25.50 7.57
CA ASP A 940 -11.13 -24.94 6.97
C ASP A 940 -10.40 -23.98 7.93
N PHE A 941 -11.16 -23.15 8.65
CA PHE A 941 -10.63 -22.27 9.69
C PHE A 941 -9.98 -23.07 10.82
N ALA A 942 -10.68 -24.06 11.39
CA ALA A 942 -10.15 -24.91 12.44
C ALA A 942 -8.87 -25.64 12.00
N LYS A 943 -8.85 -26.18 10.78
CA LYS A 943 -7.65 -26.81 10.20
C LYS A 943 -6.48 -25.82 10.10
N LYS A 944 -6.71 -24.60 9.61
CA LYS A 944 -5.67 -23.56 9.55
C LYS A 944 -5.14 -23.21 10.93
N VAL A 945 -6.02 -23.01 11.92
CA VAL A 945 -5.63 -22.70 13.31
C VAL A 945 -4.81 -23.84 13.91
N LEU A 946 -5.20 -25.11 13.69
CA LEU A 946 -4.44 -26.27 14.18
C LEU A 946 -3.05 -26.36 13.54
N VAL A 947 -2.93 -26.09 12.23
CA VAL A 947 -1.63 -26.00 11.55
C VAL A 947 -0.79 -24.88 12.15
N GLN A 948 -1.36 -23.69 12.36
CA GLN A 948 -0.63 -22.57 12.97
C GLN A 948 -0.24 -22.85 14.42
N LEU A 949 -1.08 -23.52 15.21
CA LEU A 949 -0.76 -23.94 16.57
C LEU A 949 0.39 -24.96 16.58
N ALA A 950 0.43 -25.90 15.64
CA ALA A 950 1.54 -26.84 15.52
C ALA A 950 2.85 -26.10 15.18
N VAL A 951 2.81 -25.17 14.23
CA VAL A 951 3.97 -24.34 13.83
C VAL A 951 4.44 -23.45 14.99
N LEU A 952 3.52 -22.72 15.64
CA LEU A 952 3.83 -21.86 16.78
C LEU A 952 4.28 -22.66 18.00
N GLY A 953 3.75 -23.86 18.21
CA GLY A 953 4.19 -24.79 19.24
C GLY A 953 5.63 -25.23 19.04
N VAL A 954 6.02 -25.52 17.78
CA VAL A 954 7.42 -25.78 17.42
C VAL A 954 8.27 -24.55 17.67
N TYR A 955 7.88 -23.35 17.21
CA TYR A 955 8.61 -22.11 17.51
C TYR A 955 8.76 -21.87 19.01
N TRP A 956 7.68 -22.04 19.78
CA TRP A 956 7.68 -21.87 21.23
C TRP A 956 8.64 -22.84 21.92
N TRP A 957 8.57 -24.13 21.59
CA TRP A 957 9.47 -25.15 22.12
C TRP A 957 10.92 -24.89 21.70
N SER A 958 11.12 -24.52 20.43
CA SER A 958 12.44 -24.16 19.90
C SER A 958 13.05 -22.99 20.68
N VAL A 959 12.30 -21.91 20.89
CA VAL A 959 12.77 -20.73 21.61
C VAL A 959 13.06 -21.03 23.08
N THR A 960 12.18 -21.76 23.75
CA THR A 960 12.26 -21.96 25.20
C THR A 960 13.22 -23.07 25.63
N ARG A 961 13.42 -24.11 24.80
CA ARG A 961 14.16 -25.32 25.20
C ARG A 961 15.39 -25.62 24.35
N VAL A 962 15.36 -25.27 23.07
CA VAL A 962 16.32 -25.80 22.08
C VAL A 962 17.27 -24.73 21.56
N VAL A 963 16.79 -23.79 20.75
CA VAL A 963 17.59 -22.75 20.10
C VAL A 963 18.03 -21.70 21.12
N ARG A 964 17.17 -21.38 22.10
CA ARG A 964 17.47 -20.43 23.19
C ARG A 964 18.04 -19.12 22.65
N PHE A 965 19.25 -18.73 23.05
CA PHE A 965 19.93 -17.53 22.57
C PHE A 965 20.85 -17.77 21.38
N ASN A 966 20.78 -18.90 20.68
CA ASN A 966 21.58 -19.10 19.47
C ASN A 966 21.04 -18.22 18.31
N LEU A 967 21.35 -16.91 18.34
CA LEU A 967 20.97 -15.92 17.34
C LEU A 967 21.44 -16.31 15.94
N LEU A 968 22.63 -16.92 15.84
CA LEU A 968 23.14 -17.45 14.59
C LEU A 968 22.25 -18.58 14.05
N ALA A 969 21.75 -19.48 14.91
CA ALA A 969 20.83 -20.53 14.49
C ALA A 969 19.50 -19.98 13.97
N TYR A 970 18.87 -18.99 14.61
CA TYR A 970 17.63 -18.39 14.08
C TYR A 970 17.84 -17.77 12.70
N PHE A 971 18.93 -17.03 12.53
CA PHE A 971 19.32 -16.44 11.26
C PHE A 971 19.51 -17.52 10.20
N LEU A 972 20.31 -18.54 10.50
CA LEU A 972 20.63 -19.62 9.57
C LEU A 972 19.40 -20.46 9.20
N VAL A 973 18.52 -20.79 10.15
CA VAL A 973 17.27 -21.53 9.86
C VAL A 973 16.39 -20.73 8.92
N ALA A 974 16.12 -19.46 9.23
CA ALA A 974 15.26 -18.62 8.39
C ALA A 974 15.85 -18.39 6.98
N ALA A 975 17.16 -18.11 6.89
CA ALA A 975 17.85 -17.96 5.62
C ALA A 975 17.87 -19.29 4.83
N SER A 976 18.14 -20.42 5.49
CA SER A 976 18.22 -21.72 4.84
C SER A 976 16.86 -22.18 4.30
N VAL A 977 15.76 -21.97 5.03
CA VAL A 977 14.40 -22.25 4.54
C VAL A 977 14.11 -21.46 3.26
N ALA A 978 14.44 -20.17 3.23
CA ALA A 978 14.27 -19.34 2.06
C ALA A 978 15.14 -19.80 0.87
N LEU A 979 16.42 -20.11 1.11
CA LEU A 979 17.35 -20.58 0.09
C LEU A 979 16.97 -21.93 -0.49
N VAL A 980 16.54 -22.89 0.34
CA VAL A 980 16.10 -24.22 -0.14
C VAL A 980 14.86 -24.08 -1.03
N GLY A 981 13.90 -23.24 -0.63
CA GLY A 981 12.73 -22.95 -1.46
C GLY A 981 13.11 -22.34 -2.82
N ALA A 982 13.97 -21.32 -2.82
CA ALA A 982 14.43 -20.66 -4.04
C ALA A 982 15.27 -21.60 -4.95
N ALA A 983 16.20 -22.36 -4.37
CA ALA A 983 16.98 -23.36 -5.10
C ALA A 983 16.07 -24.41 -5.73
N GLY A 984 15.07 -24.91 -4.99
CA GLY A 984 14.09 -25.86 -5.50
C GLY A 984 13.27 -25.30 -6.68
N GLY A 985 12.84 -24.04 -6.62
CA GLY A 985 12.10 -23.38 -7.70
C GLY A 985 12.94 -23.22 -8.98
N LEU A 986 14.21 -22.84 -8.84
CA LEU A 986 15.14 -22.61 -9.94
C LEU A 986 15.69 -23.90 -10.56
N LEU A 987 16.09 -24.88 -9.76
CA LEU A 987 16.67 -26.15 -10.23
C LEU A 987 15.65 -27.05 -10.94
N ARG A 988 14.35 -26.86 -10.69
CA ARG A 988 13.27 -27.56 -11.40
C ARG A 988 13.07 -27.05 -12.83
N GLN A 989 13.59 -25.88 -13.17
CA GLN A 989 13.44 -25.33 -14.52
C GLN A 989 14.41 -26.01 -15.49
N PRO A 990 13.96 -26.34 -16.72
CA PRO A 990 14.81 -26.99 -17.71
C PRO A 990 15.90 -26.07 -18.29
N ASN A 991 15.71 -24.75 -18.25
CA ASN A 991 16.68 -23.79 -18.78
C ASN A 991 17.99 -23.75 -17.94
N GLU A 992 19.14 -23.78 -18.61
CA GLU A 992 20.46 -23.80 -17.96
C GLU A 992 20.75 -22.54 -17.13
N PHE A 993 20.24 -21.37 -17.53
CA PHE A 993 20.42 -20.13 -16.75
C PHE A 993 19.78 -20.25 -15.37
N PHE A 994 18.55 -20.80 -15.29
CA PHE A 994 17.89 -21.02 -14.00
C PHE A 994 18.58 -22.10 -13.19
N ARG A 995 19.04 -23.19 -13.81
CA ARG A 995 19.81 -24.23 -13.11
C ARG A 995 21.12 -23.68 -12.56
N ALA A 996 21.87 -22.89 -13.31
CA ALA A 996 23.10 -22.23 -12.87
C ALA A 996 22.84 -21.29 -11.68
N ASN A 997 21.78 -20.48 -11.73
CA ASN A 997 21.35 -19.66 -10.59
C ASN A 997 20.94 -20.54 -9.40
N GLY A 998 20.24 -21.64 -9.63
CA GLY A 998 19.87 -22.62 -8.61
C GLY A 998 21.10 -23.22 -7.91
N TYR A 999 22.13 -23.61 -8.68
CA TYR A 999 23.40 -24.08 -8.12
C TYR A 999 24.13 -22.97 -7.34
N ALA A 1000 24.11 -21.72 -7.81
CA ALA A 1000 24.67 -20.59 -7.06
C ALA A 1000 23.95 -20.39 -5.71
N VAL A 1001 22.62 -20.53 -5.66
CA VAL A 1001 21.83 -20.50 -4.41
C VAL A 1001 22.21 -21.67 -3.50
N VAL A 1002 22.43 -22.88 -4.05
CA VAL A 1002 22.91 -24.03 -3.27
C VAL A 1002 24.30 -23.79 -2.71
N VAL A 1003 25.23 -23.23 -3.48
CA VAL A 1003 26.57 -22.86 -3.01
C VAL A 1003 26.49 -21.84 -1.87
N ALA A 1004 25.62 -20.83 -1.99
CA ALA A 1004 25.39 -19.86 -0.92
C ALA A 1004 24.81 -20.50 0.34
N LEU A 1005 23.86 -21.43 0.20
CA LEU A 1005 23.33 -22.23 1.31
C LEU A 1005 24.44 -23.05 2.00
N LEU A 1006 25.27 -23.75 1.22
CA LEU A 1006 26.39 -24.52 1.75
C LEU A 1006 27.42 -23.62 2.44
N ALA A 1007 27.71 -22.44 1.89
CA ALA A 1007 28.62 -21.47 2.49
C ALA A 1007 28.08 -20.94 3.84
N LEU A 1008 26.79 -20.62 3.92
CA LEU A 1008 26.15 -20.20 5.17
C LEU A 1008 26.16 -21.30 6.23
N LEU A 1009 25.97 -22.57 5.85
CA LEU A 1009 26.06 -23.70 6.77
C LEU A 1009 27.51 -24.08 7.11
N ALA A 1010 28.46 -23.85 6.20
CA ALA A 1010 29.88 -24.08 6.45
C ALA A 1010 30.46 -23.08 7.46
N TRP A 1011 29.92 -21.86 7.54
CA TRP A 1011 30.37 -20.83 8.48
C TRP A 1011 30.40 -21.33 9.94
N PRO A 1012 29.30 -21.77 10.57
CA PRO A 1012 29.36 -22.29 11.93
C PRO A 1012 30.22 -23.57 12.04
N LEU A 1013 30.30 -24.40 11.00
CA LEU A 1013 31.13 -25.62 11.02
C LEU A 1013 32.64 -25.30 11.08
N VAL A 1014 33.09 -24.31 10.30
CA VAL A 1014 34.48 -23.86 10.29
C VAL A 1014 34.85 -23.21 11.62
N GLU A 1015 34.00 -22.33 12.14
CA GLU A 1015 34.21 -21.66 13.43
C GLU A 1015 34.19 -22.64 14.61
N TRP A 1016 33.35 -23.68 14.55
CA TRP A 1016 33.35 -24.78 15.51
C TRP A 1016 34.71 -25.48 15.54
N ARG A 1017 35.27 -25.88 14.38
CA ARG A 1017 36.56 -26.57 14.30
C ARG A 1017 37.73 -25.68 14.71
N ARG A 1018 37.74 -24.40 14.30
CA ARG A 1018 38.77 -23.41 14.68
C ARG A 1018 38.79 -23.18 16.19
N SER A 1019 37.61 -22.97 16.78
CA SER A 1019 37.47 -22.75 18.22
C SER A 1019 37.86 -23.98 19.03
N ALA A 1020 37.59 -25.19 18.52
CA ALA A 1020 38.01 -26.44 19.15
C ALA A 1020 39.54 -26.64 19.10
N GLY A 1021 40.21 -26.29 17.99
CA GLY A 1021 41.67 -26.36 17.85
C GLY A 1021 42.42 -25.35 18.74
N SER A 1022 41.82 -24.18 19.00
CA SER A 1022 42.39 -23.15 19.88
C SER A 1022 42.38 -23.48 21.38
N GLN A 1023 41.79 -24.61 21.78
CA GLN A 1023 41.81 -25.12 23.15
C GLN A 1023 42.90 -26.19 23.39
N GLY A 1024 43.77 -26.46 22.41
CA GLY A 1024 45.01 -27.20 22.63
C GLY A 1024 46.06 -26.35 23.39
N PRO A 1025 46.92 -26.94 24.22
CA PRO A 1025 47.86 -26.19 25.04
C PRO A 1025 48.98 -25.59 24.17
N GLY A 1026 49.17 -24.27 24.21
CA GLY A 1026 50.49 -23.69 23.87
C GLY A 1026 50.61 -22.54 22.87
N VAL A 1027 49.64 -21.61 22.69
CA VAL A 1027 49.90 -20.38 21.89
C VAL A 1027 49.39 -19.11 22.59
N GLY A 1028 50.30 -18.15 22.77
CA GLY A 1028 50.12 -16.93 23.56
C GLY A 1028 49.20 -15.86 22.92
N PRO A 1029 48.77 -14.84 23.70
CA PRO A 1029 47.74 -13.88 23.30
C PRO A 1029 48.17 -12.92 22.17
N ALA A 1030 49.47 -12.69 21.99
CA ALA A 1030 50.00 -11.71 21.05
C ALA A 1030 49.94 -12.17 19.58
N GLU A 1031 50.14 -13.47 19.31
CA GLU A 1031 49.99 -14.03 17.95
C GLU A 1031 48.52 -14.05 17.49
N ARG A 1032 47.57 -14.19 18.43
CA ARG A 1032 46.13 -14.19 18.13
C ARG A 1032 45.63 -12.88 17.53
N ALA A 1033 46.24 -11.74 17.89
CA ALA A 1033 45.83 -10.42 17.39
C ALA A 1033 46.40 -10.09 16.00
N ALA A 1034 47.50 -10.73 15.60
CA ALA A 1034 48.17 -10.50 14.32
C ALA A 1034 47.49 -11.26 13.17
N GLU A 1035 46.96 -12.45 13.42
CA GLU A 1035 46.34 -13.29 12.39
C GLU A 1035 44.92 -12.82 12.01
N THR A 1036 44.18 -12.22 12.96
CA THR A 1036 42.83 -11.68 12.69
C THR A 1036 42.85 -10.42 11.81
N ARG A 1037 43.95 -9.65 11.78
CA ARG A 1037 44.06 -8.43 10.96
C ARG A 1037 44.33 -8.72 9.48
N ARG A 1038 44.92 -9.85 9.12
CA ARG A 1038 45.31 -10.15 7.72
C ARG A 1038 44.16 -10.62 6.82
N ILE A 1039 43.03 -11.05 7.37
CA ILE A 1039 41.91 -11.62 6.59
C ILE A 1039 40.71 -10.65 6.51
N GLY A 1040 40.75 -9.50 7.21
CA GLY A 1040 39.68 -8.49 7.24
C GLY A 1040 39.46 -7.70 5.95
N PHE A 1041 40.04 -8.10 4.82
CA PHE A 1041 39.98 -7.36 3.56
C PHE A 1041 39.26 -8.11 2.42
N LEU A 1042 38.73 -9.33 2.63
CA LEU A 1042 38.14 -10.15 1.55
C LEU A 1042 36.77 -10.82 1.83
N LEU A 1043 36.02 -10.36 2.83
CA LEU A 1043 34.59 -10.67 3.06
C LEU A 1043 33.91 -9.41 3.62
#